data_AF-A0A542ZSX9-F1
#
_entry.id   AF-A0A542ZSX9-F1
#
_cell.length_a   1.000
_cell.length_b   1.000
_cell.length_c   1.000
_cell.angle_alpha   90.00
_cell.angle_beta   90.00
_cell.angle_gamma   90.00
#
_symmetry.space_group_name_H-M   'P 1'
#
loop_
_entity.id
_entity.type
_entity.pdbx_description
1 polymer ?
#
loop_
_entity_poly.entity_id
_entity_poly.type
_entity_poly.pdbx_seq_one_letter_code
_entity_poly.pdbx_strand_id
1 'polypeptide(L)'
;MTDRFDEPPPPPDEGGGSQLDRTPPQDVLAEQSVLGAMMMSKDAIADVVEIVRGRDFYLPKHEFVYDAILSVYGRGDPADAITVADELGRTGQLQRVGGAPYLHDLLSSVAIAANASYYAEIVRDKAILRRLVEASVQIAQMGYAGEGEVNDIVDAAQAAVYGVSDGKANEDYAPLADLMEETLDEIEAISAQGGEMVGVPTGFTDLDELTNGLHPGQMVILAARPAMGKSTLGLDMARSCSIKNNMASVIFSLEMSKVEIVMRLVSAEAQIQLSSLRKGSMNEDDWQRLANKMADISSAPLFIDDSPNLTMMEIRAKARRLKQKHDLRLIVIDYLQLMTSGKKVESRQLEVSEFSRQIKLLAKELGVPVVAMSQLNRGPEQRTDKKPMVSDLRESGCLTASTRILRADTGAETTIGEIYSQGLRDIPVWSVDENHRVVPMTMTHAFSSGVKDVFRMRLASGREIEATANHKFLTIDGWVPLEDLAPGHRLAVPRHVPDPIATKRADDDEVALLAHMIGDGSFVKKQPIRYASVDEANLTRVAEAASRRFGINAKRDEHSAARVTTLRLPAPFRLTHGKRNPIAAWLDGLGLFGLRSHEKFIPEWVFALPLDQVQDFIGHLWATDGSARWDEQARQARIYYATSSRRLADGLCQLLLRCGIVARIKIAQKSGFRDGYHVHIYGAAQQLTFCRTIPVWGARGVSARQMVPRLEAIKGNTNVDTVPREVWASVRTSLTAQGMSHRAFSEALGTAFCGSALWKRSPSRERLGRVATLLEDPDLQKLADSDLLWDSVVSIEPLGQQEVFDATVPGTHCFVANGVVAHNSLEQDADIVILLHRDDVYDKESPRAGEADFIIAKNRNGPTRTVTTIFQGHYSRFVDMQH
;
A
#
# COMPACT_ATOMS: atom_id res chain seq x y z
N MET A 1 -14.83 -37.37 74.33
CA MET A 1 -14.47 -38.72 73.89
C MET A 1 -12.97 -38.71 73.64
N THR A 2 -12.26 -39.42 74.51
CA THR A 2 -10.87 -39.91 74.51
C THR A 2 -9.91 -39.62 73.35
N ASP A 3 -8.68 -39.24 73.76
CA ASP A 3 -7.37 -39.36 73.12
C ASP A 3 -7.16 -40.58 72.19
N ARG A 4 -6.37 -40.39 71.12
CA ARG A 4 -5.11 -41.13 70.89
C ARG A 4 -4.21 -40.47 69.85
N PHE A 5 -2.92 -40.55 70.15
CA PHE A 5 -1.73 -39.91 69.57
C PHE A 5 -1.20 -40.57 68.28
N ASP A 6 -0.46 -39.74 67.53
CA ASP A 6 0.79 -39.97 66.77
C ASP A 6 0.98 -41.21 65.87
N GLU A 7 1.10 -40.94 64.57
CA GLU A 7 2.20 -41.45 63.75
C GLU A 7 2.79 -40.27 62.93
N PRO A 8 4.13 -40.09 62.90
CA PRO A 8 4.77 -39.04 62.10
C PRO A 8 4.74 -39.41 60.59
N PRO A 9 4.68 -38.43 59.69
CA PRO A 9 4.72 -38.69 58.25
C PRO A 9 6.07 -39.34 57.85
N PRO A 10 6.09 -40.20 56.81
CA PRO A 10 7.30 -40.85 56.35
C PRO A 10 8.34 -39.83 55.88
N PRO A 11 9.64 -40.15 55.95
CA PRO A 11 10.69 -39.25 55.50
C PRO A 11 10.51 -38.96 54.00
N PRO A 12 10.82 -37.73 53.53
CA PRO A 12 10.75 -37.42 52.12
C PRO A 12 11.73 -38.33 51.38
N ASP A 13 11.19 -39.01 50.38
CA ASP A 13 11.91 -39.87 49.45
C ASP A 13 13.15 -39.14 48.94
N GLU A 14 14.33 -39.68 49.23
CA GLU A 14 15.63 -39.25 48.70
C GLU A 14 15.69 -39.63 47.21
N GLY A 15 14.86 -38.97 46.42
CA GLY A 15 14.85 -38.97 44.96
C GLY A 15 15.25 -37.61 44.40
N GLY A 16 16.18 -36.92 45.08
CA GLY A 16 16.81 -35.67 44.61
C GLY A 16 17.76 -35.93 43.44
N GLY A 17 17.26 -36.44 42.33
CA GLY A 17 17.94 -36.38 41.04
C GLY A 17 17.87 -34.95 40.50
N SER A 18 19.04 -34.33 40.32
CA SER A 18 19.23 -32.95 39.88
C SER A 18 18.35 -32.53 38.69
N GLN A 19 17.46 -31.56 38.91
CA GLN A 19 16.61 -30.97 37.87
C GLN A 19 17.34 -29.91 37.01
N LEU A 20 18.67 -29.93 36.98
CA LEU A 20 19.52 -28.86 36.42
C LEU A 20 20.62 -29.33 35.44
N ASP A 21 20.58 -30.59 34.97
CA ASP A 21 21.62 -31.14 34.08
C ASP A 21 21.09 -31.67 32.73
N ARG A 22 20.02 -31.07 32.21
CA ARG A 22 19.55 -31.35 30.85
C ARG A 22 20.08 -30.29 29.89
N THR A 23 21.03 -30.68 29.05
CA THR A 23 21.46 -29.85 27.92
C THR A 23 20.31 -29.69 26.92
N PRO A 24 20.10 -28.48 26.35
CA PRO A 24 19.11 -28.29 25.30
C PRO A 24 19.34 -29.25 24.12
N PRO A 25 18.28 -29.72 23.44
CA PRO A 25 18.42 -30.55 22.24
C PRO A 25 19.34 -29.93 21.19
N GLN A 26 20.43 -30.62 20.86
CA GLN A 26 21.45 -30.12 19.93
C GLN A 26 22.15 -31.29 19.23
N ASP A 27 22.76 -31.00 18.08
CA ASP A 27 23.71 -31.90 17.42
C ASP A 27 24.83 -31.06 16.77
N VAL A 28 25.91 -30.89 17.51
CA VAL A 28 27.03 -30.03 17.11
C VAL A 28 27.75 -30.60 15.88
N LEU A 29 27.82 -31.92 15.73
CA LEU A 29 28.48 -32.54 14.57
C LEU A 29 27.66 -32.33 13.30
N ALA A 30 26.33 -32.40 13.39
CA ALA A 30 25.45 -32.06 12.28
C ALA A 30 25.61 -30.59 11.88
N GLU A 31 25.63 -29.66 12.84
CA GLU A 31 25.86 -28.24 12.56
C GLU A 31 27.21 -27.98 11.87
N GLN A 32 28.28 -28.62 12.34
CA GLN A 32 29.60 -28.51 11.71
C GLN A 32 29.60 -29.05 10.28
N SER A 33 28.94 -30.19 10.06
CA SER A 33 28.81 -30.84 8.75
C SER A 33 28.00 -29.98 7.78
N VAL A 34 26.95 -29.31 8.23
CA VAL A 34 26.14 -28.38 7.42
C VAL A 34 27.00 -27.20 6.95
N LEU A 35 27.64 -26.49 7.88
CA LEU A 35 28.44 -25.31 7.55
C LEU A 35 29.64 -25.65 6.67
N GLY A 36 30.30 -26.76 6.96
CA GLY A 36 31.38 -27.26 6.12
C GLY A 36 30.90 -27.58 4.71
N ALA A 37 29.76 -28.28 4.57
CA ALA A 37 29.24 -28.66 3.25
C ALA A 37 28.83 -27.44 2.42
N MET A 38 28.21 -26.44 3.07
CA MET A 38 27.90 -25.14 2.45
C MET A 38 29.15 -24.43 1.93
N MET A 39 30.28 -24.48 2.65
CA MET A 39 31.55 -23.89 2.18
C MET A 39 32.27 -24.70 1.10
N MET A 40 31.86 -25.96 0.88
CA MET A 40 32.42 -26.84 -0.16
C MET A 40 31.67 -26.78 -1.48
N SER A 41 30.34 -26.55 -1.45
CA SER A 41 29.49 -26.58 -2.64
C SER A 41 28.39 -25.54 -2.58
N LYS A 42 28.22 -24.81 -3.68
CA LYS A 42 27.11 -23.87 -3.89
C LYS A 42 25.75 -24.57 -3.86
N ASP A 43 25.66 -25.79 -4.36
CA ASP A 43 24.39 -26.54 -4.38
C ASP A 43 23.95 -26.91 -2.95
N ALA A 44 24.92 -27.24 -2.08
CA ALA A 44 24.64 -27.47 -0.67
C ALA A 44 24.15 -26.21 0.06
N ILE A 45 24.56 -25.02 -0.37
CA ILE A 45 24.01 -23.76 0.16
C ILE A 45 22.52 -23.64 -0.19
N ALA A 46 22.14 -23.94 -1.43
CA ALA A 46 20.76 -23.87 -1.87
C ALA A 46 19.87 -24.84 -1.06
N ASP A 47 20.28 -26.10 -0.97
CA ASP A 47 19.51 -27.14 -0.27
C ASP A 47 19.37 -26.86 1.25
N VAL A 48 20.42 -26.35 1.89
CA VAL A 48 20.42 -26.08 3.34
C VAL A 48 19.57 -24.87 3.68
N VAL A 49 19.59 -23.82 2.84
CA VAL A 49 18.80 -22.59 3.05
C VAL A 49 17.30 -22.87 3.03
N GLU A 50 16.85 -23.92 2.37
CA GLU A 50 15.44 -24.31 2.39
C GLU A 50 15.04 -24.93 3.74
N ILE A 51 15.96 -25.61 4.42
CA ILE A 51 15.68 -26.46 5.59
C ILE A 51 15.92 -25.74 6.92
N VAL A 52 16.96 -24.92 7.03
CA VAL A 52 17.35 -24.25 8.29
C VAL A 52 17.50 -22.73 8.13
N ARG A 53 17.47 -22.02 9.26
CA ARG A 53 17.77 -20.59 9.41
C ARG A 53 18.89 -20.42 10.43
N GLY A 54 19.54 -19.23 10.48
CA GLY A 54 20.64 -18.96 11.42
C GLY A 54 20.29 -19.29 12.88
N ARG A 55 19.09 -18.92 13.32
CA ARG A 55 18.55 -19.22 14.67
C ARG A 55 18.35 -20.71 14.99
N ASP A 56 18.38 -21.59 13.99
CA ASP A 56 18.22 -23.03 14.20
C ASP A 56 19.51 -23.69 14.68
N PHE A 57 20.67 -23.03 14.52
CA PHE A 57 21.94 -23.49 15.09
C PHE A 57 21.94 -23.28 16.61
N TYR A 58 22.37 -24.30 17.36
CA TYR A 58 22.51 -24.23 18.82
C TYR A 58 23.66 -23.32 19.23
N LEU A 59 24.79 -23.40 18.51
CA LEU A 59 25.98 -22.61 18.84
C LEU A 59 25.91 -21.25 18.13
N PRO A 60 25.97 -20.11 18.85
CA PRO A 60 25.96 -18.78 18.23
C PRO A 60 27.10 -18.56 17.23
N LYS A 61 28.25 -19.22 17.45
CA LYS A 61 29.36 -19.19 16.49
C LYS A 61 29.02 -19.84 15.15
N HIS A 62 28.11 -20.81 15.13
CA HIS A 62 27.65 -21.47 13.90
C HIS A 62 26.62 -20.62 13.16
N GLU A 63 25.73 -19.95 13.90
CA GLU A 63 24.83 -18.93 13.35
C GLU A 63 25.62 -17.82 12.62
N PHE A 64 26.67 -17.26 13.25
CA PHE A 64 27.51 -16.25 12.60
C PHE A 64 28.20 -16.74 11.32
N VAL A 65 28.65 -17.99 11.30
CA VAL A 65 29.27 -18.59 10.10
C VAL A 65 28.20 -18.80 9.02
N TYR A 66 27.01 -19.28 9.38
CA TYR A 66 25.87 -19.43 8.46
C TYR A 66 25.50 -18.09 7.79
N ASP A 67 25.31 -17.04 8.58
CA ASP A 67 24.95 -15.71 8.08
C ASP A 67 26.04 -15.11 7.18
N ALA A 68 27.32 -15.35 7.51
CA ALA A 68 28.43 -14.93 6.67
C ALA A 68 28.47 -15.67 5.32
N ILE A 69 28.21 -16.98 5.32
CA ILE A 69 28.08 -17.77 4.08
C ILE A 69 26.95 -17.20 3.21
N LEU A 70 25.79 -16.90 3.79
CA LEU A 70 24.66 -16.33 3.05
C LEU A 70 24.92 -14.91 2.54
N SER A 71 25.59 -14.07 3.32
CA SER A 71 25.99 -12.72 2.91
C SER A 71 26.91 -12.75 1.69
N VAL A 72 27.93 -13.63 1.70
CA VAL A 72 28.85 -13.83 0.57
C VAL A 72 28.09 -14.39 -0.64
N TYR A 73 27.28 -15.42 -0.42
CA TYR A 73 26.49 -16.05 -1.48
C TYR A 73 25.48 -15.09 -2.14
N GLY A 74 24.80 -14.26 -1.34
CA GLY A 74 23.81 -13.28 -1.80
C GLY A 74 24.39 -12.16 -2.66
N ARG A 75 25.70 -11.89 -2.55
CA ARG A 75 26.43 -10.97 -3.44
C ARG A 75 26.87 -11.61 -4.75
N GLY A 76 26.65 -12.91 -4.92
CA GLY A 76 27.08 -13.69 -6.07
C GLY A 76 28.52 -14.22 -6.00
N ASP A 77 29.19 -14.04 -4.87
CA ASP A 77 30.56 -14.51 -4.64
C ASP A 77 30.59 -15.99 -4.19
N PRO A 78 31.66 -16.75 -4.49
CA PRO A 78 31.81 -18.12 -4.00
C PRO A 78 32.08 -18.13 -2.49
N ALA A 79 31.20 -18.73 -1.70
CA ALA A 79 31.31 -18.76 -0.24
C ALA A 79 32.23 -19.88 0.26
N ASP A 80 33.55 -19.71 0.08
CA ASP A 80 34.59 -20.59 0.63
C ASP A 80 35.14 -20.09 1.98
N ALA A 81 35.98 -20.88 2.65
CA ALA A 81 36.56 -20.50 3.96
C ALA A 81 37.36 -19.17 3.94
N ILE A 82 37.91 -18.75 2.80
CA ILE A 82 38.67 -17.49 2.70
C ILE A 82 37.72 -16.30 2.63
N THR A 83 36.75 -16.36 1.72
CA THR A 83 35.72 -15.31 1.55
C THR A 83 34.83 -15.16 2.78
N VAL A 84 34.46 -16.28 3.42
CA VAL A 84 33.71 -16.28 4.68
C VAL A 84 34.55 -15.70 5.82
N ALA A 85 35.86 -15.98 5.89
CA ALA A 85 36.74 -15.34 6.87
C ALA A 85 36.85 -13.82 6.68
N ASP A 86 36.91 -13.35 5.42
CA ASP A 86 36.95 -11.92 5.10
C ASP A 86 35.64 -11.22 5.51
N GLU A 87 34.49 -11.83 5.20
CA GLU A 87 33.18 -11.30 5.59
C GLU A 87 33.00 -11.28 7.12
N LEU A 88 33.43 -12.33 7.82
CA LEU A 88 33.46 -12.38 9.29
C LEU A 88 34.44 -11.35 9.87
N GLY A 89 35.52 -11.02 9.17
CA GLY A 89 36.47 -9.97 9.53
C GLY A 89 35.83 -8.58 9.41
N ARG A 90 35.17 -8.32 8.28
CA ARG A 90 34.44 -7.07 7.99
C ARG A 90 33.34 -6.77 9.01
N THR A 91 32.65 -7.82 9.47
CA THR A 91 31.56 -7.73 10.47
C THR A 91 32.05 -7.81 11.92
N GLY A 92 33.36 -7.97 12.15
CA GLY A 92 33.96 -8.06 13.48
C GLY A 92 33.65 -9.36 14.24
N GLN A 93 33.15 -10.39 13.57
CA GLN A 93 32.75 -11.67 14.16
C GLN A 93 33.84 -12.75 14.08
N LEU A 94 34.91 -12.56 13.29
CA LEU A 94 35.94 -13.58 13.03
C LEU A 94 36.58 -14.16 14.31
N GLN A 95 36.87 -13.32 15.29
CA GLN A 95 37.42 -13.80 16.57
C GLN A 95 36.39 -14.56 17.42
N ARG A 96 35.11 -14.21 17.31
CA ARG A 96 34.00 -14.84 18.06
C ARG A 96 33.69 -16.25 17.54
N VAL A 97 34.01 -16.54 16.29
CA VAL A 97 33.84 -17.89 15.71
C VAL A 97 35.04 -18.82 15.95
N GLY A 98 36.15 -18.32 16.49
CA GLY A 98 37.38 -19.11 16.69
C GLY A 98 38.49 -18.83 15.66
N GLY A 99 38.35 -17.77 14.87
CA GLY A 99 39.32 -17.36 13.85
C GLY A 99 39.23 -18.18 12.56
N ALA A 100 40.04 -17.81 11.57
CA ALA A 100 40.13 -18.51 10.29
C ALA A 100 40.41 -20.03 10.40
N PRO A 101 41.22 -20.53 11.37
CA PRO A 101 41.43 -21.97 11.54
C PRO A 101 40.14 -22.76 11.76
N TYR A 102 39.18 -22.20 12.49
CA TYR A 102 37.92 -22.89 12.77
C TYR A 102 37.10 -23.18 11.51
N LEU A 103 37.16 -22.31 10.49
CA LEU A 103 36.47 -22.55 9.22
C LEU A 103 37.08 -23.74 8.46
N HIS A 104 38.39 -23.97 8.59
CA HIS A 104 39.05 -25.15 8.04
C HIS A 104 38.73 -26.42 8.83
N ASP A 105 38.51 -26.31 10.15
CA ASP A 105 38.02 -27.42 10.97
C ASP A 105 36.60 -27.84 10.54
N LEU A 106 35.72 -26.87 10.24
CA LEU A 106 34.38 -27.12 9.70
C LEU A 106 34.44 -27.86 8.36
N LEU A 107 35.31 -27.44 7.44
CA LEU A 107 35.54 -28.15 6.17
C LEU A 107 36.01 -29.60 6.39
N SER A 108 36.84 -29.83 7.41
CA SER A 108 37.40 -31.15 7.73
C SER A 108 36.38 -32.09 8.39
N SER A 109 35.27 -31.55 8.91
CA SER A 109 34.20 -32.32 9.56
C SER A 109 33.24 -32.99 8.57
N VAL A 110 33.24 -32.55 7.31
CA VAL A 110 32.32 -33.04 6.27
C VAL A 110 32.84 -34.33 5.66
N ALA A 111 32.08 -35.42 5.82
CA ALA A 111 32.38 -36.67 5.13
C ALA A 111 31.98 -36.62 3.64
N ILE A 112 30.77 -36.14 3.33
CA ILE A 112 30.22 -36.03 1.97
C ILE A 112 29.33 -34.79 1.89
N ALA A 113 29.69 -33.81 1.05
CA ALA A 113 28.96 -32.55 0.92
C ALA A 113 27.52 -32.73 0.36
N ALA A 114 27.28 -33.77 -0.43
CA ALA A 114 25.95 -34.09 -0.98
C ALA A 114 24.91 -34.48 0.08
N ASN A 115 25.32 -34.78 1.33
CA ASN A 115 24.41 -35.10 2.42
C ASN A 115 24.04 -33.87 3.28
N ALA A 116 24.34 -32.65 2.81
CA ALA A 116 24.10 -31.42 3.55
C ALA A 116 22.64 -31.29 4.02
N SER A 117 21.68 -31.64 3.16
CA SER A 117 20.24 -31.61 3.46
C SER A 117 19.89 -32.52 4.63
N TYR A 118 20.43 -33.74 4.67
CA TYR A 118 20.19 -34.69 5.76
C TYR A 118 20.72 -34.16 7.11
N TYR A 119 21.91 -33.56 7.12
CA TYR A 119 22.44 -32.93 8.34
C TYR A 119 21.64 -31.69 8.74
N ALA A 120 21.15 -30.91 7.77
CA ALA A 120 20.29 -29.76 8.03
C ALA A 120 18.95 -30.18 8.64
N GLU A 121 18.37 -31.31 8.22
CA GLU A 121 17.17 -31.87 8.86
C GLU A 121 17.41 -32.23 10.34
N ILE A 122 18.57 -32.82 10.66
CA ILE A 122 18.95 -33.09 12.04
C ILE A 122 19.02 -31.79 12.85
N VAL A 123 19.66 -30.74 12.32
CA VAL A 123 19.73 -29.43 12.98
C VAL A 123 18.34 -28.83 13.19
N ARG A 124 17.48 -28.87 12.16
CA ARG A 124 16.08 -28.41 12.21
C ARG A 124 15.29 -29.15 13.29
N ASP A 125 15.38 -30.47 13.34
CA ASP A 125 14.64 -31.28 14.30
C ASP A 125 15.07 -30.96 15.74
N LYS A 126 16.37 -30.76 15.98
CA LYS A 126 16.87 -30.30 17.28
C LYS A 126 16.38 -28.89 17.60
N ALA A 127 16.34 -27.97 16.64
CA ALA A 127 15.83 -26.61 16.83
C ALA A 127 14.33 -26.59 17.17
N ILE A 128 13.51 -27.44 16.54
CA ILE A 128 12.09 -27.61 16.87
C ILE A 128 11.95 -28.12 18.32
N LEU A 129 12.74 -29.12 18.70
CA LEU A 129 12.73 -29.64 20.07
C LEU A 129 13.19 -28.58 21.09
N ARG A 130 14.16 -27.72 20.77
CA ARG A 130 14.55 -26.58 21.64
C ARG A 130 13.41 -25.58 21.79
N ARG A 131 12.78 -25.16 20.69
CA ARG A 131 11.64 -24.23 20.73
C ARG A 131 10.47 -24.79 21.54
N LEU A 132 10.23 -26.10 21.46
CA LEU A 132 9.22 -26.76 22.29
C LEU A 132 9.57 -26.68 23.79
N VAL A 133 10.84 -26.88 24.15
CA VAL A 133 11.31 -26.72 25.53
C VAL A 133 11.15 -25.28 26.00
N GLU A 134 11.54 -24.29 25.18
CA GLU A 134 11.40 -22.86 25.48
C GLU A 134 9.93 -22.46 25.68
N ALA A 135 9.05 -22.85 24.76
CA ALA A 135 7.62 -22.63 24.88
C ALA A 135 7.04 -23.27 26.14
N SER A 136 7.49 -24.48 26.49
CA SER A 136 7.05 -25.17 27.72
C SER A 136 7.48 -24.43 28.99
N VAL A 137 8.70 -23.90 29.03
CA VAL A 137 9.20 -23.08 30.14
C VAL A 137 8.42 -21.76 30.24
N GLN A 138 8.14 -21.12 29.11
CA GLN A 138 7.39 -19.87 29.06
C GLN A 138 5.95 -20.09 29.54
N ILE A 139 5.27 -21.16 29.11
CA ILE A 139 3.92 -21.52 29.55
C ILE A 139 3.90 -21.82 31.06
N ALA A 140 4.89 -22.55 31.56
CA ALA A 140 5.02 -22.82 32.99
C ALA A 140 5.19 -21.50 33.78
N GLN A 141 6.04 -20.59 33.31
CA GLN A 141 6.22 -19.26 33.93
C GLN A 141 4.93 -18.44 33.92
N MET A 142 4.18 -18.42 32.82
CA MET A 142 2.87 -17.75 32.74
C MET A 142 1.88 -18.34 33.76
N GLY A 143 1.85 -19.67 33.90
CA GLY A 143 0.99 -20.36 34.86
C GLY A 143 1.33 -20.07 36.32
N TYR A 144 2.61 -19.92 36.66
CA TYR A 144 3.05 -19.56 38.03
C TYR A 144 2.95 -18.06 38.34
N ALA A 145 3.11 -17.18 37.35
CA ALA A 145 3.05 -15.73 37.53
C ALA A 145 1.63 -15.26 37.91
N GLY A 146 0.58 -15.88 37.35
CA GLY A 146 -0.81 -15.68 37.80
C GLY A 146 -1.38 -14.26 37.68
N GLU A 147 -0.72 -13.35 36.97
CA GLU A 147 -1.16 -11.97 36.75
C GLU A 147 -1.81 -11.80 35.37
N GLY A 148 -3.12 -11.55 35.34
CA GLY A 148 -3.90 -11.36 34.11
C GLY A 148 -5.26 -12.07 34.14
N GLU A 149 -6.11 -11.87 33.12
CA GLU A 149 -7.28 -12.72 32.94
C GLU A 149 -6.84 -14.11 32.49
N VAL A 150 -7.49 -15.16 33.01
CA VAL A 150 -7.16 -16.56 32.69
C VAL A 150 -7.23 -16.82 31.18
N ASN A 151 -8.14 -16.16 30.47
CA ASN A 151 -8.28 -16.27 29.02
C ASN A 151 -7.03 -15.74 28.28
N ASP A 152 -6.48 -14.60 28.71
CA ASP A 152 -5.27 -14.03 28.11
C ASP A 152 -4.05 -14.94 28.31
N ILE A 153 -3.94 -15.58 29.49
CA ILE A 153 -2.88 -16.54 29.79
C ILE A 153 -3.03 -17.79 28.92
N VAL A 154 -4.25 -18.28 28.72
CA VAL A 154 -4.54 -19.44 27.85
C VAL A 154 -4.26 -19.10 26.38
N ASP A 155 -4.62 -17.91 25.91
CA ASP A 155 -4.38 -17.47 24.54
C ASP A 155 -2.87 -17.27 24.27
N ALA A 156 -2.14 -16.69 25.22
CA ALA A 156 -0.69 -16.57 25.15
C ALA A 156 0.01 -17.94 25.15
N ALA A 157 -0.48 -18.88 25.96
CA ALA A 157 0.02 -20.26 25.97
C ALA A 157 -0.26 -20.99 24.65
N GLN A 158 -1.46 -20.82 24.08
CA GLN A 158 -1.79 -21.36 22.76
C GLN A 158 -0.86 -20.78 21.68
N ALA A 159 -0.66 -19.47 21.65
CA ALA A 159 0.22 -18.80 20.70
C ALA A 159 1.67 -19.32 20.79
N ALA A 160 2.18 -19.53 22.01
CA ALA A 160 3.52 -20.09 22.22
C ALA A 160 3.67 -21.52 21.68
N VAL A 161 2.66 -22.39 21.86
CA VAL A 161 2.65 -23.75 21.29
C VAL A 161 2.56 -23.72 19.77
N TYR A 162 1.73 -22.82 19.20
CA TYR A 162 1.59 -22.71 17.74
C TYR A 162 2.89 -22.28 17.06
N GLY A 163 3.66 -21.36 17.66
CA GLY A 163 4.96 -20.90 17.13
C GLY A 163 6.03 -21.99 17.00
N VAL A 164 5.83 -23.17 17.62
CA VAL A 164 6.71 -24.34 17.48
C VAL A 164 6.50 -25.04 16.12
N SER A 165 5.32 -24.92 15.51
CA SER A 165 4.87 -25.72 14.36
C SER A 165 5.09 -25.08 12.98
N ASP A 166 5.45 -23.79 12.91
CA ASP A 166 5.64 -23.01 11.66
C ASP A 166 6.89 -23.41 10.83
N GLY A 167 7.36 -24.66 10.94
CA GLY A 167 8.53 -25.18 10.23
C GLY A 167 8.24 -25.85 8.89
N LYS A 168 6.98 -26.04 8.50
CA LYS A 168 6.67 -26.47 7.13
C LYS A 168 6.63 -25.24 6.23
N ALA A 169 7.77 -24.91 5.63
CA ALA A 169 7.78 -24.20 4.37
C ALA A 169 7.04 -25.09 3.35
N ASN A 170 5.73 -24.89 3.19
CA ASN A 170 5.12 -25.20 1.91
C ASN A 170 5.74 -24.20 0.92
N GLU A 171 6.33 -24.69 -0.16
CA GLU A 171 6.79 -23.84 -1.25
C GLU A 171 5.60 -23.00 -1.75
N ASP A 172 5.79 -21.68 -1.87
CA ASP A 172 4.79 -20.74 -2.38
C ASP A 172 4.58 -20.85 -3.91
N TYR A 173 5.26 -21.80 -4.56
CA TYR A 173 5.19 -22.03 -6.00
C TYR A 173 5.39 -23.52 -6.30
N ALA A 174 4.51 -24.09 -7.12
CA ALA A 174 4.65 -25.45 -7.64
C ALA A 174 4.96 -25.40 -9.15
N PRO A 175 5.80 -26.30 -9.69
CA PRO A 175 5.99 -26.44 -11.13
C PRO A 175 4.65 -26.67 -11.83
N LEU A 176 4.43 -26.00 -12.97
CA LEU A 176 3.18 -26.14 -13.73
C LEU A 176 2.85 -27.61 -14.06
N ALA A 177 3.87 -28.44 -14.30
CA ALA A 177 3.72 -29.86 -14.60
C ALA A 177 3.04 -30.63 -13.45
N ASP A 178 3.38 -30.32 -12.20
CA ASP A 178 2.84 -31.01 -11.03
C ASP A 178 1.40 -30.56 -10.75
N LEU A 179 1.07 -29.29 -11.03
CA LEU A 179 -0.29 -28.76 -10.97
C LEU A 179 -1.17 -29.25 -12.12
N MET A 180 -0.59 -29.60 -13.27
CA MET A 180 -1.35 -30.02 -14.45
C MET A 180 -2.03 -31.37 -14.24
N GLU A 181 -1.41 -32.31 -13.51
CA GLU A 181 -2.01 -33.62 -13.23
C GLU A 181 -3.24 -33.46 -12.32
N GLU A 182 -3.11 -32.71 -11.22
CA GLU A 182 -4.23 -32.37 -10.32
C GLU A 182 -5.34 -31.59 -11.04
N THR A 183 -4.98 -30.64 -11.90
CA THR A 183 -5.96 -29.86 -12.68
C THR A 183 -6.69 -30.72 -13.72
N LEU A 184 -5.99 -31.67 -14.37
CA LEU A 184 -6.60 -32.58 -15.34
C LEU A 184 -7.54 -33.57 -14.64
N ASP A 185 -7.16 -34.09 -13.48
CA ASP A 185 -8.02 -34.93 -12.65
C ASP A 185 -9.30 -34.18 -12.21
N GLU A 186 -9.19 -32.90 -11.83
CA GLU A 186 -10.35 -32.05 -11.56
C GLU A 186 -11.24 -31.86 -12.81
N ILE A 187 -10.65 -31.57 -13.97
CA ILE A 187 -11.39 -31.42 -15.24
C ILE A 187 -12.09 -32.72 -15.65
N GLU A 188 -11.43 -33.86 -15.47
CA GLU A 188 -12.00 -35.18 -15.77
C GLU A 188 -13.14 -35.53 -14.80
N ALA A 189 -13.01 -35.21 -13.51
CA ALA A 189 -14.08 -35.36 -12.54
C ALA A 189 -15.33 -34.53 -12.91
N ILE A 190 -15.12 -33.29 -13.38
CA ILE A 190 -16.19 -32.40 -13.87
C ILE A 190 -16.86 -32.97 -15.12
N SER A 191 -16.07 -33.52 -16.05
CA SER A 191 -16.59 -34.15 -17.27
C SER A 191 -17.33 -35.46 -17.00
N ALA A 192 -16.93 -36.24 -15.99
CA ALA A 192 -17.50 -37.54 -15.67
C ALA A 192 -18.88 -37.46 -14.99
N GLN A 193 -19.19 -36.34 -14.32
CA GLN A 193 -20.48 -36.10 -13.65
C GLN A 193 -21.52 -35.39 -14.53
N GLY A 194 -21.30 -35.30 -15.85
CA GLY A 194 -22.30 -34.77 -16.79
C GLY A 194 -22.55 -33.26 -16.70
N GLY A 195 -21.56 -32.49 -16.21
CA GLY A 195 -21.68 -31.05 -16.03
C GLY A 195 -22.32 -30.60 -14.71
N GLU A 196 -22.32 -31.46 -13.67
CA GLU A 196 -22.70 -31.05 -12.33
C GLU A 196 -21.79 -29.93 -11.79
N MET A 197 -22.43 -29.02 -11.07
CA MET A 197 -21.90 -27.73 -10.61
C MET A 197 -20.70 -27.91 -9.65
N VAL A 198 -19.59 -27.21 -9.91
CA VAL A 198 -18.33 -27.38 -9.17
C VAL A 198 -18.30 -26.59 -7.86
N GLY A 199 -18.91 -25.39 -7.86
CA GLY A 199 -19.00 -24.52 -6.69
C GLY A 199 -20.17 -24.85 -5.76
N VAL A 200 -20.20 -24.20 -4.60
CA VAL A 200 -21.33 -24.27 -3.67
C VAL A 200 -22.59 -23.66 -4.33
N PRO A 201 -23.71 -24.38 -4.44
CA PRO A 201 -24.91 -23.88 -5.12
C PRO A 201 -25.56 -22.71 -4.38
N THR A 202 -25.79 -21.60 -5.08
CA THR A 202 -26.47 -20.42 -4.51
C THR A 202 -27.97 -20.65 -4.31
N GLY A 203 -28.55 -21.60 -5.06
CA GLY A 203 -29.97 -21.96 -4.97
C GLY A 203 -30.85 -21.17 -5.94
N PHE A 204 -30.24 -20.46 -6.88
CA PHE A 204 -30.88 -19.72 -7.96
C PHE A 204 -30.28 -20.16 -9.29
N THR A 205 -31.10 -20.77 -10.14
CA THR A 205 -30.67 -21.44 -11.37
C THR A 205 -29.89 -20.49 -12.27
N ASP A 206 -30.44 -19.29 -12.50
CA ASP A 206 -29.83 -18.27 -13.37
C ASP A 206 -28.53 -17.66 -12.80
N LEU A 207 -28.38 -17.65 -11.47
CA LEU A 207 -27.14 -17.18 -10.83
C LEU A 207 -26.08 -18.27 -10.87
N ASP A 208 -26.47 -19.50 -10.58
CA ASP A 208 -25.58 -20.65 -10.61
C ASP A 208 -25.11 -20.98 -12.03
N GLU A 209 -25.94 -20.78 -13.06
CA GLU A 209 -25.54 -20.91 -14.46
C GLU A 209 -24.50 -19.83 -14.86
N LEU A 210 -24.54 -18.66 -14.21
CA LEU A 210 -23.60 -17.57 -14.44
C LEU A 210 -22.27 -17.75 -13.70
N THR A 211 -22.29 -18.30 -12.48
CA THR A 211 -21.10 -18.41 -11.60
C THR A 211 -20.52 -19.82 -11.53
N ASN A 212 -21.27 -20.83 -11.99
CA ASN A 212 -21.03 -22.25 -11.74
C ASN A 212 -20.92 -22.57 -10.24
N GLY A 213 -21.84 -21.99 -9.44
CA GLY A 213 -21.79 -21.98 -7.98
C GLY A 213 -20.73 -21.02 -7.41
N LEU A 214 -20.52 -21.05 -6.09
CA LEU A 214 -19.50 -20.25 -5.39
C LEU A 214 -18.24 -21.08 -5.15
N HIS A 215 -17.08 -20.61 -5.61
CA HIS A 215 -15.85 -21.40 -5.62
C HIS A 215 -15.00 -21.20 -4.35
N PRO A 216 -14.25 -22.24 -3.92
CA PRO A 216 -13.21 -22.14 -2.89
C PRO A 216 -12.30 -20.91 -3.06
N GLY A 217 -11.99 -20.22 -1.97
CA GLY A 217 -11.09 -19.05 -2.00
C GLY A 217 -11.73 -17.73 -2.47
N GLN A 218 -13.00 -17.75 -2.91
CA GLN A 218 -13.69 -16.54 -3.35
C GLN A 218 -14.22 -15.70 -2.18
N MET A 219 -14.11 -14.38 -2.33
CA MET A 219 -14.82 -13.39 -1.55
C MET A 219 -15.96 -12.82 -2.39
N VAL A 220 -17.19 -13.01 -1.91
CA VAL A 220 -18.42 -12.54 -2.55
C VAL A 220 -19.00 -11.42 -1.70
N ILE A 221 -19.12 -10.22 -2.27
CA ILE A 221 -19.79 -9.11 -1.59
C ILE A 221 -21.25 -9.10 -2.00
N LEU A 222 -22.14 -9.20 -1.01
CA LEU A 222 -23.57 -8.98 -1.18
C LEU A 222 -23.94 -7.61 -0.61
N ALA A 223 -24.44 -6.69 -1.43
CA ALA A 223 -24.81 -5.37 -0.94
C ALA A 223 -26.16 -4.86 -1.38
N ALA A 224 -26.82 -4.18 -0.45
CA ALA A 224 -28.13 -3.60 -0.68
C ALA A 224 -28.36 -2.37 0.21
N ARG A 225 -29.38 -1.59 -0.12
CA ARG A 225 -29.96 -0.61 0.82
C ARG A 225 -30.74 -1.34 1.93
N PRO A 226 -30.98 -0.69 3.09
CA PRO A 226 -31.86 -1.22 4.12
C PRO A 226 -33.22 -1.65 3.56
N ALA A 227 -33.79 -2.71 4.13
CA ALA A 227 -35.08 -3.30 3.75
C ALA A 227 -35.18 -3.96 2.35
N MET A 228 -34.10 -3.98 1.55
CA MET A 228 -34.09 -4.64 0.24
C MET A 228 -34.10 -6.18 0.32
N GLY A 229 -33.72 -6.77 1.46
CA GLY A 229 -33.67 -8.23 1.64
C GLY A 229 -32.26 -8.83 1.67
N LYS A 230 -31.22 -8.02 1.89
CA LYS A 230 -29.80 -8.45 2.00
C LYS A 230 -29.62 -9.71 2.87
N SER A 231 -30.06 -9.66 4.13
CA SER A 231 -29.94 -10.82 5.05
C SER A 231 -30.76 -12.03 4.60
N THR A 232 -31.91 -11.81 3.93
CA THR A 232 -32.72 -12.89 3.36
C THR A 232 -31.98 -13.61 2.24
N LEU A 233 -31.31 -12.88 1.35
CA LEU A 233 -30.53 -13.49 0.27
C LEU A 233 -29.31 -14.27 0.80
N GLY A 234 -28.60 -13.73 1.80
CA GLY A 234 -27.52 -14.47 2.48
C GLY A 234 -28.01 -15.75 3.15
N LEU A 235 -29.21 -15.72 3.76
CA LEU A 235 -29.86 -16.90 4.33
C LEU A 235 -30.28 -17.93 3.27
N ASP A 236 -30.78 -17.48 2.12
CA ASP A 236 -31.15 -18.38 1.02
C ASP A 236 -29.94 -19.15 0.47
N MET A 237 -28.78 -18.49 0.34
CA MET A 237 -27.54 -19.15 -0.06
C MET A 237 -27.08 -20.18 0.98
N ALA A 238 -27.12 -19.84 2.28
CA ALA A 238 -26.79 -20.79 3.35
C ALA A 238 -27.77 -21.98 3.41
N ARG A 239 -29.07 -21.72 3.18
CA ARG A 239 -30.11 -22.74 3.09
C ARG A 239 -29.89 -23.68 1.90
N SER A 240 -29.55 -23.13 0.74
CA SER A 240 -29.19 -23.93 -0.44
C SER A 240 -28.00 -24.83 -0.13
N CYS A 241 -26.93 -24.28 0.45
CA CYS A 241 -25.73 -25.03 0.82
C CYS A 241 -26.05 -26.17 1.81
N SER A 242 -26.66 -25.87 2.96
CA SER A 242 -26.76 -26.84 4.05
C SER A 242 -28.04 -27.68 4.05
N ILE A 243 -29.20 -27.09 3.77
CA ILE A 243 -30.48 -27.83 3.86
C ILE A 243 -30.74 -28.60 2.56
N LYS A 244 -30.48 -28.00 1.39
CA LYS A 244 -30.75 -28.66 0.11
C LYS A 244 -29.62 -29.58 -0.35
N ASN A 245 -28.36 -29.20 -0.09
CA ASN A 245 -27.18 -29.92 -0.61
C ASN A 245 -26.34 -30.60 0.48
N ASN A 246 -26.77 -30.54 1.76
CA ASN A 246 -26.09 -31.17 2.88
C ASN A 246 -24.59 -30.80 3.04
N MET A 247 -24.22 -29.59 2.62
CA MET A 247 -22.86 -29.05 2.74
C MET A 247 -22.76 -28.13 3.96
N ALA A 248 -21.70 -28.30 4.75
CA ALA A 248 -21.55 -27.53 5.99
C ALA A 248 -21.40 -26.03 5.72
N SER A 249 -22.21 -25.19 6.38
CA SER A 249 -22.09 -23.73 6.29
C SER A 249 -22.23 -23.07 7.65
N VAL A 250 -21.70 -21.86 7.78
CA VAL A 250 -21.80 -21.06 9.01
C VAL A 250 -22.27 -19.64 8.71
N ILE A 251 -23.16 -19.13 9.55
CA ILE A 251 -23.61 -17.74 9.54
C ILE A 251 -23.08 -17.06 10.79
N PHE A 252 -22.21 -16.06 10.60
CA PHE A 252 -21.83 -15.10 11.64
C PHE A 252 -22.74 -13.89 11.52
N SER A 253 -23.63 -13.73 12.49
CA SER A 253 -24.63 -12.66 12.52
C SER A 253 -24.35 -11.69 13.65
N LEU A 254 -24.16 -10.42 13.29
CA LEU A 254 -23.85 -9.31 14.18
C LEU A 254 -25.07 -8.41 14.43
N GLU A 255 -26.12 -8.54 13.60
CA GLU A 255 -27.37 -7.77 13.71
C GLU A 255 -28.54 -8.60 14.23
N MET A 256 -28.69 -9.83 13.75
CA MET A 256 -29.83 -10.68 14.04
C MET A 256 -29.49 -11.76 15.05
N SER A 257 -30.41 -12.03 15.97
CA SER A 257 -30.27 -13.17 16.91
C SER A 257 -30.44 -14.51 16.21
N LYS A 258 -29.86 -15.57 16.78
CA LYS A 258 -30.04 -16.97 16.34
C LYS A 258 -31.52 -17.33 16.19
N VAL A 259 -32.36 -16.89 17.12
CA VAL A 259 -33.80 -17.16 17.09
C VAL A 259 -34.47 -16.51 15.88
N GLU A 260 -34.11 -15.27 15.56
CA GLU A 260 -34.67 -14.59 14.38
C GLU A 260 -34.25 -15.27 13.07
N ILE A 261 -32.99 -15.69 12.99
CA ILE A 261 -32.45 -16.43 11.85
C ILE A 261 -33.20 -17.75 11.66
N VAL A 262 -33.34 -18.54 12.73
CA VAL A 262 -34.05 -19.82 12.69
C VAL A 262 -35.51 -19.64 12.27
N MET A 263 -36.21 -18.63 12.80
CA MET A 263 -37.59 -18.34 12.40
C MET A 263 -37.71 -18.04 10.91
N ARG A 264 -36.76 -17.31 10.32
CA ARG A 264 -36.74 -16.99 8.89
C ARG A 264 -36.42 -18.22 8.04
N LEU A 265 -35.47 -19.06 8.46
CA LEU A 265 -35.16 -20.33 7.78
C LEU A 265 -36.38 -21.26 7.76
N VAL A 266 -37.05 -21.40 8.90
CA VAL A 266 -38.29 -22.20 9.02
C VAL A 266 -39.40 -21.62 8.15
N SER A 267 -39.60 -20.30 8.16
CA SER A 267 -40.59 -19.61 7.33
C SER A 267 -40.35 -19.87 5.84
N ALA A 268 -39.09 -19.79 5.40
CA ALA A 268 -38.68 -19.97 4.02
C ALA A 268 -38.82 -21.42 3.53
N GLU A 269 -38.50 -22.39 4.40
CA GLU A 269 -38.50 -23.82 4.06
C GLU A 269 -39.89 -24.46 4.16
N ALA A 270 -40.65 -24.15 5.21
CA ALA A 270 -42.00 -24.69 5.40
C ALA A 270 -43.09 -23.86 4.69
N GLN A 271 -42.74 -22.71 4.11
CA GLN A 271 -43.67 -21.78 3.43
C GLN A 271 -44.79 -21.28 4.35
N ILE A 272 -44.41 -20.96 5.58
CA ILE A 272 -45.29 -20.45 6.63
C ILE A 272 -45.01 -18.96 6.81
N GLN A 273 -46.05 -18.13 6.90
CA GLN A 273 -45.86 -16.69 7.02
C GLN A 273 -45.05 -16.36 8.28
N LEU A 274 -44.01 -15.54 8.13
CA LEU A 274 -43.12 -15.16 9.24
C LEU A 274 -43.89 -14.47 10.38
N SER A 275 -44.94 -13.71 10.05
CA SER A 275 -45.84 -13.10 11.03
C SER A 275 -46.61 -14.12 11.85
N SER A 276 -47.04 -15.23 11.24
CA SER A 276 -47.76 -16.31 11.93
C SER A 276 -46.85 -17.04 12.91
N LEU A 277 -45.59 -17.30 12.50
CA LEU A 277 -44.56 -17.87 13.37
C LEU A 277 -44.25 -16.95 14.57
N ARG A 278 -44.10 -15.65 14.34
CA ARG A 278 -43.82 -14.66 15.41
C ARG A 278 -44.99 -14.47 16.38
N LYS A 279 -46.24 -14.50 15.88
CA LYS A 279 -47.45 -14.31 16.70
C LYS A 279 -47.94 -15.61 17.34
N GLY A 280 -47.39 -16.77 16.95
CA GLY A 280 -47.86 -18.08 17.38
C GLY A 280 -49.27 -18.44 16.86
N SER A 281 -49.72 -17.81 15.77
CA SER A 281 -51.07 -17.98 15.23
C SER A 281 -51.13 -18.99 14.08
N MET A 282 -50.37 -20.08 14.18
CA MET A 282 -50.27 -21.13 13.17
C MET A 282 -51.51 -22.02 13.17
N ASN A 283 -52.05 -22.31 11.98
CA ASN A 283 -53.13 -23.28 11.83
C ASN A 283 -52.59 -24.73 11.79
N GLU A 284 -53.49 -25.71 11.77
CA GLU A 284 -53.11 -27.13 11.78
C GLU A 284 -52.26 -27.52 10.55
N ASP A 285 -52.58 -26.95 9.37
CA ASP A 285 -51.80 -27.14 8.14
C ASP A 285 -50.38 -26.57 8.24
N ASP A 286 -50.20 -25.40 8.87
CA ASP A 286 -48.90 -24.78 9.11
C ASP A 286 -48.06 -25.67 10.03
N TRP A 287 -48.66 -26.24 11.07
CA TRP A 287 -47.98 -27.19 11.96
C TRP A 287 -47.57 -28.47 11.22
N GLN A 288 -48.41 -28.98 10.32
CA GLN A 288 -48.10 -30.15 9.52
C GLN A 288 -46.96 -29.88 8.52
N ARG A 289 -46.97 -28.73 7.85
CA ARG A 289 -45.88 -28.31 6.96
C ARG A 289 -44.56 -28.13 7.71
N LEU A 290 -44.61 -27.55 8.90
CA LEU A 290 -43.45 -27.44 9.78
C LEU A 290 -42.91 -28.82 10.16
N ALA A 291 -43.77 -29.71 10.65
CA ALA A 291 -43.38 -31.06 11.08
C ALA A 291 -42.70 -31.84 9.94
N ASN A 292 -43.22 -31.74 8.71
CA ASN A 292 -42.64 -32.38 7.53
C ASN A 292 -41.23 -31.87 7.19
N LYS A 293 -40.90 -30.62 7.53
CA LYS A 293 -39.61 -29.99 7.23
C LYS A 293 -38.62 -29.96 8.39
N MET A 294 -39.08 -30.22 9.63
CA MET A 294 -38.20 -30.20 10.80
C MET A 294 -37.09 -31.24 10.73
N ALA A 295 -37.32 -32.41 10.11
CA ALA A 295 -36.27 -33.42 9.94
C ALA A 295 -35.13 -32.91 9.05
N ASP A 296 -35.45 -32.33 7.90
CA ASP A 296 -34.48 -31.74 6.97
C ASP A 296 -33.70 -30.59 7.64
N ILE A 297 -34.41 -29.68 8.34
CA ILE A 297 -33.81 -28.50 8.97
C ILE A 297 -32.90 -28.90 10.14
N SER A 298 -33.31 -29.88 10.96
CA SER A 298 -32.55 -30.26 12.17
C SER A 298 -31.32 -31.12 11.88
N SER A 299 -31.31 -31.85 10.76
CA SER A 299 -30.17 -32.68 10.35
C SER A 299 -29.15 -31.94 9.49
N ALA A 300 -29.51 -30.78 8.93
CA ALA A 300 -28.63 -29.98 8.08
C ALA A 300 -27.40 -29.44 8.84
N PRO A 301 -26.19 -29.49 8.25
CA PRO A 301 -24.95 -28.99 8.85
C PRO A 301 -24.83 -27.46 8.78
N LEU A 302 -25.84 -26.74 9.27
CA LEU A 302 -25.90 -25.28 9.31
C LEU A 302 -25.60 -24.75 10.72
N PHE A 303 -24.50 -24.02 10.85
CA PHE A 303 -24.06 -23.43 12.12
C PHE A 303 -24.41 -21.94 12.17
N ILE A 304 -24.86 -21.44 13.31
CA ILE A 304 -25.17 -20.01 13.49
C ILE A 304 -24.42 -19.51 14.71
N ASP A 305 -23.78 -18.35 14.58
CA ASP A 305 -23.13 -17.62 15.65
C ASP A 305 -23.65 -16.18 15.68
N ASP A 306 -24.31 -15.80 16.79
CA ASP A 306 -24.83 -14.45 17.04
C ASP A 306 -24.09 -13.75 18.18
N SER A 307 -22.86 -14.20 18.50
CA SER A 307 -22.05 -13.59 19.55
C SER A 307 -21.85 -12.10 19.24
N PRO A 308 -22.10 -11.20 20.19
CA PRO A 308 -21.91 -9.77 19.97
C PRO A 308 -20.42 -9.43 19.83
N ASN A 309 -20.09 -8.41 19.04
CA ASN A 309 -18.75 -7.85 18.89
C ASN A 309 -17.66 -8.83 18.43
N LEU A 310 -17.99 -9.82 17.59
CA LEU A 310 -16.99 -10.75 17.06
C LEU A 310 -15.88 -10.02 16.30
N THR A 311 -14.65 -10.29 16.69
CA THR A 311 -13.43 -9.88 15.98
C THR A 311 -13.13 -10.84 14.83
N MET A 312 -12.35 -10.38 13.85
CA MET A 312 -11.94 -11.24 12.72
C MET A 312 -11.12 -12.45 13.17
N MET A 313 -10.32 -12.32 14.22
CA MET A 313 -9.54 -13.44 14.77
C MET A 313 -10.44 -14.53 15.33
N GLU A 314 -11.51 -14.16 16.05
CA GLU A 314 -12.49 -15.11 16.57
C GLU A 314 -13.28 -15.79 15.45
N ILE A 315 -13.72 -15.03 14.44
CA ILE A 315 -14.37 -15.59 13.24
C ILE A 315 -13.45 -16.60 12.57
N ARG A 316 -12.18 -16.24 12.33
CA ARG A 316 -11.17 -17.13 11.74
C ARG A 316 -10.96 -18.39 12.58
N ALA A 317 -10.80 -18.27 13.90
CA ALA A 317 -10.57 -19.40 14.79
C ALA A 317 -11.77 -20.36 14.80
N LYS A 318 -13.00 -19.84 14.85
CA LYS A 318 -14.23 -20.62 14.79
C LYS A 318 -14.42 -21.30 13.44
N ALA A 319 -14.17 -20.57 12.34
CA ALA A 319 -14.24 -21.10 10.99
C ALA A 319 -13.21 -22.22 10.76
N ARG A 320 -11.96 -22.06 11.20
CA ARG A 320 -10.93 -23.13 11.18
C ARG A 320 -11.40 -24.38 11.91
N ARG A 321 -11.96 -24.22 13.11
CA ARG A 321 -12.47 -25.34 13.92
C ARG A 321 -13.61 -26.07 13.21
N LEU A 322 -14.53 -25.34 12.57
CA LEU A 322 -15.62 -25.93 11.78
C LEU A 322 -15.09 -26.61 10.51
N LYS A 323 -14.11 -26.02 9.81
CA LYS A 323 -13.46 -26.63 8.65
C LYS A 323 -12.85 -27.98 9.00
N GLN A 324 -12.13 -28.06 10.12
CA GLN A 324 -11.50 -29.31 10.58
C GLN A 324 -12.49 -30.39 11.00
N LYS A 325 -13.61 -30.01 11.64
CA LYS A 325 -14.57 -30.98 12.21
C LYS A 325 -15.67 -31.42 11.24
N HIS A 326 -16.09 -30.53 10.34
CA HIS A 326 -17.31 -30.68 9.55
C HIS A 326 -17.09 -30.39 8.05
N ASP A 327 -15.84 -30.23 7.60
CA ASP A 327 -15.50 -29.82 6.23
C ASP A 327 -16.33 -28.62 5.74
N LEU A 328 -16.23 -27.50 6.46
CA LEU A 328 -16.91 -26.25 6.12
C LEU A 328 -16.77 -25.88 4.64
N ARG A 329 -17.89 -25.58 3.97
CA ARG A 329 -17.99 -25.26 2.55
C ARG A 329 -18.41 -23.81 2.26
N LEU A 330 -19.10 -23.14 3.18
CA LEU A 330 -19.56 -21.76 2.99
C LEU A 330 -19.53 -20.97 4.29
N ILE A 331 -19.05 -19.73 4.23
CA ILE A 331 -19.12 -18.77 5.33
C ILE A 331 -19.99 -17.59 4.89
N VAL A 332 -20.95 -17.21 5.73
CA VAL A 332 -21.78 -16.02 5.55
C VAL A 332 -21.56 -15.07 6.74
N ILE A 333 -21.27 -13.79 6.46
CA ILE A 333 -21.01 -12.76 7.48
C ILE A 333 -22.00 -11.60 7.31
N ASP A 334 -22.85 -11.35 8.30
CA ASP A 334 -23.79 -10.21 8.39
C ASP A 334 -23.46 -9.34 9.62
N TYR A 335 -23.08 -8.07 9.55
CA TYR A 335 -22.63 -7.32 8.40
C TYR A 335 -21.29 -6.64 8.69
N LEU A 336 -20.49 -6.49 7.65
CA LEU A 336 -19.09 -6.08 7.72
C LEU A 336 -18.81 -4.84 8.57
N GLN A 337 -19.71 -3.85 8.60
CA GLN A 337 -19.42 -2.56 9.24
C GLN A 337 -19.74 -2.53 10.75
N LEU A 338 -20.22 -3.63 11.36
CA LEU A 338 -20.34 -3.78 12.81
C LEU A 338 -19.17 -4.54 13.45
N MET A 339 -18.26 -5.07 12.64
CA MET A 339 -17.05 -5.71 13.16
C MET A 339 -16.16 -4.66 13.82
N THR A 340 -15.53 -5.03 14.93
CA THR A 340 -14.51 -4.22 15.58
C THR A 340 -13.19 -4.98 15.62
N SER A 341 -12.10 -4.26 15.45
CA SER A 341 -10.74 -4.76 15.35
C SER A 341 -10.12 -5.05 16.73
N GLY A 342 -10.86 -4.83 17.82
CA GLY A 342 -10.37 -4.96 19.20
C GLY A 342 -9.33 -3.92 19.61
N LYS A 343 -8.83 -3.11 18.67
CA LYS A 343 -7.94 -1.96 18.90
C LYS A 343 -8.75 -0.66 18.84
N LYS A 344 -8.35 0.37 19.61
CA LYS A 344 -8.84 1.74 19.38
C LYS A 344 -8.26 2.24 18.06
N VAL A 345 -8.99 2.05 16.97
CA VAL A 345 -8.66 2.64 15.66
C VAL A 345 -9.44 3.94 15.51
N GLU A 346 -8.77 5.02 15.10
CA GLU A 346 -9.36 6.37 15.06
C GLU A 346 -10.45 6.58 13.98
N SER A 347 -10.52 5.70 12.97
CA SER A 347 -11.53 5.78 11.90
C SER A 347 -12.12 4.41 11.54
N ARG A 348 -13.45 4.30 11.64
CA ARG A 348 -14.25 3.13 11.24
C ARG A 348 -14.04 2.74 9.77
N GLN A 349 -13.60 3.68 8.94
CA GLN A 349 -13.40 3.46 7.50
C GLN A 349 -12.06 2.79 7.17
N LEU A 350 -11.04 2.90 8.04
CA LEU A 350 -9.80 2.11 7.96
C LEU A 350 -10.09 0.65 8.32
N GLU A 351 -10.93 0.45 9.32
CA GLU A 351 -11.41 -0.86 9.78
C GLU A 351 -12.07 -1.65 8.65
N VAL A 352 -13.00 -1.02 7.89
CA VAL A 352 -13.70 -1.68 6.78
C VAL A 352 -12.77 -2.13 5.65
N SER A 353 -11.74 -1.34 5.31
CA SER A 353 -10.71 -1.74 4.35
C SER A 353 -9.90 -2.93 4.83
N GLU A 354 -9.48 -2.90 6.09
CA GLU A 354 -8.72 -3.99 6.69
C GLU A 354 -9.55 -5.28 6.76
N PHE A 355 -10.83 -5.18 7.12
CA PHE A 355 -11.75 -6.33 7.15
C PHE A 355 -11.94 -6.96 5.78
N SER A 356 -12.10 -6.16 4.71
CA SER A 356 -12.22 -6.68 3.35
C SER A 356 -11.02 -7.56 2.98
N ARG A 357 -9.80 -7.07 3.22
CA ARG A 357 -8.56 -7.82 2.98
C ARG A 357 -8.48 -9.07 3.86
N GLN A 358 -8.77 -8.96 5.15
CA GLN A 358 -8.70 -10.09 6.08
C GLN A 358 -9.70 -11.19 5.70
N ILE A 359 -10.89 -10.84 5.19
CA ILE A 359 -11.88 -11.80 4.69
C ILE A 359 -11.39 -12.50 3.44
N LYS A 360 -10.79 -11.76 2.50
CA LYS A 360 -10.21 -12.39 1.31
C LYS A 360 -9.11 -13.37 1.66
N LEU A 361 -8.27 -13.03 2.63
CA LEU A 361 -7.24 -13.93 3.16
C LEU A 361 -7.87 -15.15 3.84
N LEU A 362 -8.91 -14.97 4.66
CA LEU A 362 -9.65 -16.07 5.29
C LEU A 362 -10.23 -17.05 4.24
N ALA A 363 -10.84 -16.51 3.18
CA ALA A 363 -11.41 -17.32 2.11
C ALA A 363 -10.35 -18.21 1.45
N LYS A 364 -9.20 -17.61 1.09
CA LYS A 364 -8.06 -18.33 0.49
C LYS A 364 -7.45 -19.35 1.44
N GLU A 365 -7.21 -18.95 2.68
CA GLU A 365 -6.59 -19.79 3.71
C GLU A 365 -7.40 -21.06 3.99
N LEU A 366 -8.72 -20.93 4.08
CA LEU A 366 -9.60 -22.07 4.35
C LEU A 366 -10.04 -22.83 3.09
N GLY A 367 -9.77 -22.30 1.90
CA GLY A 367 -10.31 -22.84 0.66
C GLY A 367 -11.83 -22.88 0.64
N VAL A 368 -12.51 -21.83 1.12
CA VAL A 368 -13.98 -21.75 1.16
C VAL A 368 -14.48 -20.40 0.62
N PRO A 369 -15.61 -20.36 -0.10
CA PRO A 369 -16.28 -19.10 -0.42
C PRO A 369 -16.76 -18.39 0.85
N VAL A 370 -16.53 -17.07 0.91
CA VAL A 370 -17.02 -16.20 1.97
C VAL A 370 -17.97 -15.15 1.39
N VAL A 371 -19.24 -15.21 1.78
CA VAL A 371 -20.28 -14.23 1.44
C VAL A 371 -20.32 -13.16 2.53
N ALA A 372 -19.88 -11.96 2.17
CA ALA A 372 -19.74 -10.84 3.06
C ALA A 372 -20.82 -9.79 2.77
N MET A 373 -21.73 -9.57 3.72
CA MET A 373 -22.83 -8.62 3.54
C MET A 373 -22.41 -7.19 3.86
N SER A 374 -22.64 -6.28 2.90
CA SER A 374 -22.35 -4.85 3.02
C SER A 374 -23.61 -4.01 2.83
N GLN A 375 -23.68 -2.87 3.50
CA GLN A 375 -24.77 -1.90 3.30
C GLN A 375 -24.34 -0.82 2.31
N LEU A 376 -25.23 -0.45 1.38
CA LEU A 376 -24.96 0.60 0.41
C LEU A 376 -25.21 2.01 0.98
N ASN A 377 -24.44 2.97 0.46
CA ASN A 377 -24.68 4.40 0.68
C ASN A 377 -26.00 4.87 0.05
N ARG A 378 -26.49 6.06 0.43
CA ARG A 378 -27.78 6.62 -0.08
C ARG A 378 -27.72 7.10 -1.54
N GLY A 379 -26.56 7.03 -2.21
CA GLY A 379 -26.34 7.48 -3.58
C GLY A 379 -27.36 6.99 -4.63
N PRO A 380 -27.77 5.70 -4.63
CA PRO A 380 -28.78 5.21 -5.56
C PRO A 380 -30.09 5.99 -5.47
N GLU A 381 -30.53 6.38 -4.26
CA GLU A 381 -31.83 7.04 -4.04
C GLU A 381 -31.94 8.42 -4.73
N GLN A 382 -30.80 9.04 -5.04
CA GLN A 382 -30.72 10.34 -5.70
C GLN A 382 -30.72 10.23 -7.24
N ARG A 383 -30.51 9.03 -7.79
CA ARG A 383 -30.49 8.79 -9.24
C ARG A 383 -31.90 8.51 -9.76
N THR A 384 -32.12 8.84 -11.03
CA THR A 384 -33.44 8.69 -11.66
C THR A 384 -33.87 7.22 -11.74
N ASP A 385 -32.93 6.30 -11.99
CA ASP A 385 -33.16 4.87 -12.10
C ASP A 385 -33.13 4.13 -10.75
N LYS A 386 -32.59 4.75 -9.71
CA LYS A 386 -32.41 4.21 -8.35
C LYS A 386 -31.65 2.89 -8.25
N LYS A 387 -31.04 2.42 -9.35
CA LYS A 387 -30.34 1.13 -9.40
C LYS A 387 -28.96 1.24 -8.75
N PRO A 388 -28.60 0.38 -7.81
CA PRO A 388 -27.28 0.40 -7.19
C PRO A 388 -26.18 0.07 -8.21
N MET A 389 -25.03 0.72 -8.04
CA MET A 389 -23.81 0.53 -8.80
C MET A 389 -22.67 0.22 -7.84
N VAL A 390 -21.56 -0.28 -8.38
CA VAL A 390 -20.40 -0.63 -7.55
C VAL A 390 -19.83 0.58 -6.80
N SER A 391 -19.97 1.78 -7.36
CA SER A 391 -19.62 3.03 -6.67
C SER A 391 -20.39 3.26 -5.36
N ASP A 392 -21.56 2.64 -5.17
CA ASP A 392 -22.41 2.79 -3.97
C ASP A 392 -22.05 1.83 -2.84
N LEU A 393 -21.25 0.78 -3.13
CA LEU A 393 -20.65 -0.08 -2.11
C LEU A 393 -19.70 0.66 -1.19
N ARG A 394 -19.23 1.83 -1.65
CA ARG A 394 -18.09 2.49 -1.07
C ARG A 394 -18.45 3.87 -0.55
N GLU A 395 -17.83 4.17 0.57
CA GLU A 395 -17.24 5.47 0.87
C GLU A 395 -16.02 5.72 -0.06
N SER A 396 -16.20 5.67 -1.39
CA SER A 396 -15.08 5.74 -2.34
C SER A 396 -14.65 7.16 -2.62
N GLY A 397 -13.40 7.46 -2.31
CA GLY A 397 -12.71 8.58 -2.94
C GLY A 397 -12.76 8.53 -4.45
N CYS A 398 -12.99 9.68 -5.07
CA CYS A 398 -12.76 9.91 -6.49
C CYS A 398 -12.00 11.22 -6.71
N LEU A 399 -11.32 11.32 -7.84
CA LEU A 399 -10.49 12.46 -8.26
C LEU A 399 -11.13 13.14 -9.48
N THR A 400 -10.87 14.43 -9.70
CA THR A 400 -11.37 15.09 -10.93
C THR A 400 -10.59 14.67 -12.17
N ALA A 401 -11.19 14.88 -13.35
CA ALA A 401 -10.53 14.66 -14.65
C ALA A 401 -9.16 15.34 -14.77
N SER A 402 -9.00 16.50 -14.12
CA SER A 402 -7.79 17.33 -14.18
C SER A 402 -6.62 16.79 -13.35
N THR A 403 -6.87 15.79 -12.50
CA THR A 403 -5.86 15.20 -11.64
C THR A 403 -4.80 14.48 -12.45
N ARG A 404 -3.56 14.85 -12.23
CA ARG A 404 -2.35 14.43 -12.94
C ARG A 404 -1.68 13.28 -12.20
N ILE A 405 -1.65 12.11 -12.83
CA ILE A 405 -1.01 10.90 -12.33
C ILE A 405 0.46 10.90 -12.76
N LEU A 406 1.37 10.66 -11.82
CA LEU A 406 2.80 10.62 -12.10
C LEU A 406 3.20 9.26 -12.68
N ARG A 407 3.63 9.24 -13.95
CA ARG A 407 3.99 8.03 -14.68
C ARG A 407 5.41 7.57 -14.36
N ALA A 408 5.56 6.27 -14.12
CA ALA A 408 6.85 5.65 -13.82
C ALA A 408 7.68 5.35 -15.08
N ASP A 409 7.04 5.17 -16.24
CA ASP A 409 7.74 4.86 -17.49
C ASP A 409 8.36 6.09 -18.17
N THR A 410 7.64 7.20 -18.19
CA THR A 410 8.06 8.45 -18.85
C THR A 410 8.59 9.50 -17.88
N GLY A 411 8.26 9.37 -16.60
CA GLY A 411 8.56 10.37 -15.57
C GLY A 411 7.67 11.62 -15.65
N ALA A 412 6.79 11.70 -16.65
CA ALA A 412 5.86 12.80 -16.86
C ALA A 412 4.54 12.59 -16.10
N GLU A 413 3.68 13.60 -16.15
CA GLU A 413 2.32 13.53 -15.61
C GLU A 413 1.28 13.39 -16.73
N THR A 414 0.30 12.50 -16.55
CA THR A 414 -0.86 12.35 -17.45
C THR A 414 -2.14 12.50 -16.65
N THR A 415 -3.13 13.23 -17.15
CA THR A 415 -4.37 13.40 -16.39
C THR A 415 -5.19 12.11 -16.37
N ILE A 416 -5.92 11.86 -15.27
CA ILE A 416 -6.81 10.69 -15.16
C ILE A 416 -7.93 10.74 -16.21
N GLY A 417 -8.37 11.95 -16.61
CA GLY A 417 -9.31 12.14 -17.71
C GLY A 417 -8.71 11.74 -19.08
N GLU A 418 -7.44 12.05 -19.35
CA GLU A 418 -6.75 11.57 -20.56
C GLU A 418 -6.58 10.05 -20.55
N ILE A 419 -6.19 9.47 -19.40
CA ILE A 419 -6.05 8.01 -19.23
C ILE A 419 -7.37 7.31 -19.56
N TYR A 420 -8.49 7.82 -19.02
CA TYR A 420 -9.81 7.28 -19.27
C TYR A 420 -10.26 7.47 -20.73
N SER A 421 -10.21 8.70 -21.25
CA SER A 421 -10.72 9.03 -22.60
C SER A 421 -9.94 8.35 -23.73
N GLN A 422 -8.64 8.09 -23.53
CA GLN A 422 -7.82 7.35 -24.49
C GLN A 422 -7.88 5.83 -24.27
N GLY A 423 -8.56 5.36 -23.22
CA GLY A 423 -8.66 3.93 -22.90
C GLY A 423 -7.32 3.29 -22.55
N LEU A 424 -6.38 4.06 -21.97
CA LEU A 424 -5.06 3.55 -21.60
C LEU A 424 -5.20 2.51 -20.50
N ARG A 425 -4.46 1.41 -20.65
CA ARG A 425 -4.43 0.30 -19.68
C ARG A 425 -3.00 -0.07 -19.36
N ASP A 426 -2.82 -0.68 -18.20
CA ASP A 426 -1.55 -1.23 -17.71
C ASP A 426 -0.39 -0.23 -17.78
N ILE A 427 -0.67 1.02 -17.39
CA ILE A 427 0.31 2.10 -17.41
C ILE A 427 1.19 2.08 -16.14
N PRO A 428 2.53 2.13 -16.26
CA PRO A 428 3.38 2.25 -15.08
C PRO A 428 3.22 3.62 -14.40
N VAL A 429 2.92 3.62 -13.11
CA VAL A 429 2.75 4.81 -12.26
C VAL A 429 3.62 4.71 -11.01
N TRP A 430 4.01 5.85 -10.46
CA TRP A 430 4.68 5.87 -9.17
C TRP A 430 3.67 5.67 -8.04
N SER A 431 3.99 4.74 -7.15
CA SER A 431 3.23 4.39 -5.96
C SER A 431 4.13 4.43 -4.74
N VAL A 432 3.55 4.24 -3.56
CA VAL A 432 4.27 4.08 -2.29
C VAL A 432 4.06 2.67 -1.75
N ASP A 433 5.13 1.99 -1.35
CA ASP A 433 5.06 0.68 -0.72
C ASP A 433 4.82 0.76 0.79
N GLU A 434 4.70 -0.40 1.43
CA GLU A 434 4.57 -0.49 2.87
C GLU A 434 5.78 0.03 3.63
N ASN A 435 6.95 0.19 3.01
CA ASN A 435 8.16 0.78 3.60
C ASN A 435 8.24 2.30 3.39
N HIS A 436 7.18 2.91 2.87
CA HIS A 436 7.14 4.33 2.51
C HIS A 436 8.22 4.72 1.51
N ARG A 437 8.58 3.79 0.60
CA ARG A 437 9.45 4.02 -0.55
C ARG A 437 8.63 4.25 -1.80
N VAL A 438 9.15 5.08 -2.70
CA VAL A 438 8.48 5.35 -3.98
C VAL A 438 8.86 4.25 -4.98
N VAL A 439 7.88 3.43 -5.36
CA VAL A 439 8.07 2.23 -6.21
C VAL A 439 7.20 2.29 -7.46
N PRO A 440 7.64 1.72 -8.60
CA PRO A 440 6.82 1.65 -9.80
C PRO A 440 5.76 0.56 -9.64
N MET A 441 4.51 0.86 -9.97
CA MET A 441 3.41 -0.11 -10.01
C MET A 441 2.59 0.08 -11.29
N THR A 442 1.87 -0.96 -11.69
CA THR A 442 1.01 -0.91 -12.89
C THR A 442 -0.38 -0.42 -12.52
N MET A 443 -0.83 0.71 -13.07
CA MET A 443 -2.22 1.11 -13.06
C MET A 443 -2.96 0.41 -14.20
N THR A 444 -3.86 -0.50 -13.86
CA THR A 444 -4.56 -1.34 -14.84
C THR A 444 -5.51 -0.54 -15.73
N HIS A 445 -6.28 0.39 -15.14
CA HIS A 445 -7.20 1.28 -15.87
C HIS A 445 -7.71 2.41 -14.96
N ALA A 446 -8.21 3.47 -15.57
CA ALA A 446 -9.05 4.49 -14.95
C ALA A 446 -10.50 4.36 -15.43
N PHE A 447 -11.47 4.76 -14.61
CA PHE A 447 -12.90 4.68 -14.94
C PHE A 447 -13.68 5.88 -14.38
N SER A 448 -14.75 6.28 -15.07
CA SER A 448 -15.65 7.33 -14.59
C SER A 448 -16.50 6.81 -13.42
N SER A 449 -16.60 7.62 -12.38
CA SER A 449 -17.41 7.38 -11.18
C SER A 449 -18.63 8.32 -11.10
N GLY A 450 -18.98 8.94 -12.22
CA GLY A 450 -20.12 9.86 -12.35
C GLY A 450 -19.84 11.27 -11.83
N VAL A 451 -20.89 12.00 -11.50
CA VAL A 451 -20.81 13.38 -11.00
C VAL A 451 -20.95 13.39 -9.48
N LYS A 452 -19.99 13.99 -8.77
CA LYS A 452 -19.95 14.07 -7.30
C LYS A 452 -19.50 15.45 -6.83
N ASP A 453 -19.81 15.79 -5.59
CA ASP A 453 -19.28 16.99 -4.94
C ASP A 453 -17.77 16.87 -4.72
N VAL A 454 -17.04 17.90 -5.15
CA VAL A 454 -15.58 17.96 -5.14
C VAL A 454 -15.10 19.10 -4.26
N PHE A 455 -13.96 18.87 -3.62
CA PHE A 455 -13.24 19.82 -2.80
C PHE A 455 -11.83 20.00 -3.34
N ARG A 456 -11.33 21.24 -3.30
CA ARG A 456 -9.93 21.56 -3.57
C ARG A 456 -9.17 21.61 -2.26
N MET A 457 -8.14 20.77 -2.14
CA MET A 457 -7.21 20.79 -1.02
C MET A 457 -5.89 21.42 -1.46
N ARG A 458 -5.42 22.43 -0.73
CA ARG A 458 -4.13 23.11 -0.95
C ARG A 458 -3.15 22.78 0.17
N LEU A 459 -1.91 22.46 -0.16
CA LEU A 459 -0.84 22.15 0.79
C LEU A 459 0.17 23.30 0.90
N ALA A 460 0.98 23.29 1.97
CA ALA A 460 1.95 24.34 2.28
C ALA A 460 3.15 24.38 1.32
N SER A 461 3.40 23.28 0.58
CA SER A 461 4.32 23.30 -0.57
C SER A 461 3.77 24.01 -1.80
N GLY A 462 2.48 24.34 -1.82
CA GLY A 462 1.76 24.88 -2.97
C GLY A 462 1.15 23.81 -3.87
N ARG A 463 1.30 22.51 -3.56
CA ARG A 463 0.56 21.42 -4.24
C ARG A 463 -0.94 21.57 -4.01
N GLU A 464 -1.72 21.20 -5.02
CA GLU A 464 -3.18 21.28 -5.00
C GLU A 464 -3.75 20.00 -5.62
N ILE A 465 -4.78 19.44 -5.00
CA ILE A 465 -5.52 18.29 -5.53
C ILE A 465 -7.03 18.49 -5.35
N GLU A 466 -7.79 17.97 -6.30
CA GLU A 466 -9.26 18.05 -6.31
C GLU A 466 -9.85 16.65 -6.21
N ALA A 467 -10.60 16.41 -5.14
CA ALA A 467 -11.11 15.09 -4.79
C ALA A 467 -12.47 15.18 -4.09
N THR A 468 -13.19 14.07 -4.03
CA THR A 468 -14.42 13.95 -3.24
C THR A 468 -14.12 13.91 -1.74
N ALA A 469 -15.13 14.27 -0.92
CA ALA A 469 -15.04 14.30 0.55
C ALA A 469 -14.45 13.01 1.18
N ASN A 470 -14.85 11.86 0.66
CA ASN A 470 -14.42 10.55 1.12
C ASN A 470 -13.09 10.06 0.51
N HIS A 471 -12.40 10.88 -0.30
CA HIS A 471 -11.10 10.46 -0.85
C HIS A 471 -10.01 10.49 0.21
N LYS A 472 -9.34 9.35 0.35
CA LYS A 472 -8.32 9.15 1.40
C LYS A 472 -6.94 9.59 0.93
N PHE A 473 -6.20 10.18 1.86
CA PHE A 473 -4.80 10.61 1.71
C PHE A 473 -3.97 10.02 2.85
N LEU A 474 -2.72 9.67 2.56
CA LEU A 474 -1.84 9.04 3.54
C LEU A 474 -1.36 10.08 4.56
N THR A 475 -1.68 9.87 5.83
CA THR A 475 -1.13 10.59 6.99
C THR A 475 -0.18 9.68 7.77
N ILE A 476 0.47 10.19 8.82
CA ILE A 476 1.36 9.39 9.68
C ILE A 476 0.61 8.27 10.40
N ASP A 477 -0.68 8.48 10.68
CA ASP A 477 -1.55 7.55 11.40
C ASP A 477 -2.37 6.67 10.44
N GLY A 478 -2.09 6.76 9.13
CA GLY A 478 -2.74 5.99 8.08
C GLY A 478 -3.59 6.83 7.13
N TRP A 479 -4.46 6.16 6.38
CA TRP A 479 -5.30 6.76 5.34
C TRP A 479 -6.49 7.52 5.92
N VAL A 480 -6.55 8.83 5.71
CA VAL A 480 -7.60 9.71 6.26
C VAL A 480 -8.41 10.34 5.11
N PRO A 481 -9.75 10.28 5.14
CA PRO A 481 -10.63 10.93 4.17
C PRO A 481 -10.47 12.46 4.15
N LEU A 482 -10.69 13.08 2.99
CA LEU A 482 -10.60 14.53 2.83
C LEU A 482 -11.51 15.29 3.79
N GLU A 483 -12.72 14.78 4.08
CA GLU A 483 -13.68 15.40 5.00
C GLU A 483 -13.23 15.42 6.47
N ASP A 484 -12.35 14.50 6.85
CA ASP A 484 -11.75 14.43 8.19
C ASP A 484 -10.44 15.24 8.26
N LEU A 485 -9.97 15.79 7.14
CA LEU A 485 -8.78 16.64 7.11
C LEU A 485 -9.12 18.08 7.46
N ALA A 486 -8.22 18.73 8.20
CA ALA A 486 -8.30 20.13 8.54
C ALA A 486 -6.96 20.84 8.30
N PRO A 487 -6.95 22.18 8.12
CA PRO A 487 -5.72 22.95 8.07
C PRO A 487 -4.79 22.63 9.25
N GLY A 488 -3.54 22.30 8.94
CA GLY A 488 -2.53 21.86 9.89
C GLY A 488 -2.26 20.35 9.91
N HIS A 489 -3.21 19.50 9.47
CA HIS A 489 -2.94 18.08 9.23
C HIS A 489 -1.82 17.91 8.19
N ARG A 490 -1.07 16.80 8.27
CA ARG A 490 0.08 16.55 7.40
C ARG A 490 -0.12 15.30 6.56
N LEU A 491 0.11 15.44 5.26
CA LEU A 491 -0.07 14.40 4.26
C LEU A 491 1.25 13.98 3.65
N ALA A 492 1.34 12.72 3.25
CA ALA A 492 2.48 12.21 2.52
C ALA A 492 2.52 12.77 1.09
N VAL A 493 3.66 13.35 0.74
CA VAL A 493 4.04 13.74 -0.61
C VAL A 493 5.43 13.18 -0.93
N PRO A 494 5.79 12.89 -2.18
CA PRO A 494 7.14 12.45 -2.49
C PRO A 494 8.19 13.50 -2.11
N ARG A 495 9.24 13.07 -1.42
CA ARG A 495 10.47 13.84 -1.17
C ARG A 495 11.49 13.62 -2.27
N HIS A 496 11.52 12.41 -2.81
CA HIS A 496 12.36 12.00 -3.93
C HIS A 496 11.52 11.17 -4.89
N VAL A 497 11.79 11.29 -6.18
CA VAL A 497 11.22 10.44 -7.21
C VAL A 497 12.39 9.84 -7.98
N PRO A 498 12.48 8.50 -8.10
CA PRO A 498 13.56 7.86 -8.86
C PRO A 498 13.53 8.22 -10.35
N ASP A 499 14.56 7.80 -11.07
CA ASP A 499 14.57 7.90 -12.53
C ASP A 499 13.43 7.06 -13.13
N PRO A 500 12.79 7.55 -14.21
CA PRO A 500 11.76 6.78 -14.88
C PRO A 500 12.35 5.48 -15.45
N ILE A 501 11.52 4.44 -15.54
CA ILE A 501 11.91 3.10 -16.00
C ILE A 501 12.58 3.17 -17.38
N ALA A 502 12.11 4.06 -18.26
CA ALA A 502 12.70 4.29 -19.56
C ALA A 502 13.24 5.73 -19.67
N THR A 503 14.51 5.92 -19.29
CA THR A 503 15.20 7.19 -19.56
C THR A 503 15.60 7.29 -21.05
N LYS A 504 15.51 8.51 -21.60
CA LYS A 504 15.88 8.82 -22.98
C LYS A 504 16.78 10.04 -23.02
N ARG A 505 18.06 9.82 -23.33
CA ARG A 505 19.03 10.90 -23.54
C ARG A 505 18.67 11.72 -24.78
N ALA A 506 18.75 13.04 -24.67
CA ALA A 506 18.58 13.97 -25.78
C ALA A 506 19.93 14.61 -26.17
N ASP A 507 19.93 15.44 -27.21
CA ASP A 507 21.07 16.25 -27.58
C ASP A 507 21.28 17.40 -26.58
N ASP A 508 22.51 17.62 -26.10
CA ASP A 508 22.80 18.60 -25.05
C ASP A 508 22.54 20.06 -25.49
N ASP A 509 22.69 20.36 -26.78
CA ASP A 509 22.36 21.68 -27.34
C ASP A 509 20.84 21.88 -27.41
N GLU A 510 20.09 20.81 -27.67
CA GLU A 510 18.63 20.84 -27.64
C GLU A 510 18.10 21.08 -26.22
N VAL A 511 18.65 20.40 -25.21
CA VAL A 511 18.32 20.58 -23.78
C VAL A 511 18.59 22.03 -23.34
N ALA A 512 19.80 22.52 -23.63
CA ALA A 512 20.21 23.87 -23.25
C ALA A 512 19.36 24.94 -23.94
N LEU A 513 19.17 24.82 -25.26
CA LEU A 513 18.39 25.80 -26.00
C LEU A 513 16.93 25.81 -25.55
N LEU A 514 16.34 24.65 -25.25
CA LEU A 514 14.96 24.58 -24.76
C LEU A 514 14.80 25.36 -23.45
N ALA A 515 15.67 25.11 -22.48
CA ALA A 515 15.61 25.77 -21.17
C ALA A 515 15.73 27.30 -21.29
N HIS A 516 16.69 27.78 -22.10
CA HIS A 516 16.87 29.22 -22.36
C HIS A 516 15.69 29.84 -23.10
N MET A 517 15.08 29.11 -24.03
CA MET A 517 13.89 29.58 -24.74
C MET A 517 12.67 29.64 -23.79
N ILE A 518 12.48 28.64 -22.93
CA ILE A 518 11.39 28.63 -21.95
C ILE A 518 11.48 29.83 -20.99
N GLY A 519 12.66 30.18 -20.49
CA GLY A 519 12.85 31.39 -19.68
C GLY A 519 12.77 32.68 -20.52
N ASP A 520 13.93 33.10 -21.03
CA ASP A 520 14.14 34.42 -21.66
C ASP A 520 13.88 34.45 -23.18
N GLY A 521 13.46 33.34 -23.78
CA GLY A 521 13.10 33.28 -25.19
C GLY A 521 11.78 33.98 -25.52
N SER A 522 11.77 34.69 -26.65
CA SER A 522 10.59 35.26 -27.29
C SER A 522 10.36 34.63 -28.65
N PHE A 523 9.23 33.94 -28.79
CA PHE A 523 8.83 33.20 -30.00
C PHE A 523 7.32 33.34 -30.25
N VAL A 524 6.79 34.55 -30.02
CA VAL A 524 5.38 34.85 -30.28
C VAL A 524 5.11 34.96 -31.78
N LYS A 525 3.86 34.69 -32.18
CA LYS A 525 3.45 34.71 -33.60
C LYS A 525 3.77 36.09 -34.23
N LYS A 526 4.22 36.07 -35.49
CA LYS A 526 4.54 37.27 -36.30
C LYS A 526 5.70 38.13 -35.77
N GLN A 527 6.53 37.61 -34.86
CA GLN A 527 7.76 38.27 -34.43
C GLN A 527 8.99 37.39 -34.70
N PRO A 528 10.19 37.97 -34.90
CA PRO A 528 11.43 37.20 -34.98
C PRO A 528 11.66 36.43 -33.68
N ILE A 529 12.22 35.22 -33.79
CA ILE A 529 12.69 34.47 -32.61
C ILE A 529 13.85 35.23 -32.00
N ARG A 530 13.75 35.50 -30.70
CA ARG A 530 14.74 36.25 -29.94
C ARG A 530 15.05 35.55 -28.62
N TYR A 531 16.26 35.75 -28.14
CA TYR A 531 16.69 35.44 -26.77
C TYR A 531 17.39 36.68 -26.21
N ALA A 532 17.07 37.09 -24.99
CA ALA A 532 17.66 38.28 -24.38
C ALA A 532 18.39 37.91 -23.09
N SER A 533 19.61 38.41 -22.90
CA SER A 533 20.34 38.21 -21.66
C SER A 533 21.37 39.31 -21.44
N VAL A 534 21.70 39.56 -20.17
CA VAL A 534 22.80 40.43 -19.76
C VAL A 534 24.10 39.64 -19.54
N ASP A 535 24.04 38.31 -19.62
CA ASP A 535 25.15 37.40 -19.35
C ASP A 535 25.76 36.88 -20.65
N GLU A 536 27.02 37.23 -20.90
CA GLU A 536 27.77 36.84 -22.10
C GLU A 536 27.96 35.32 -22.23
N ALA A 537 28.07 34.59 -21.12
CA ALA A 537 28.19 33.14 -21.17
C ALA A 537 26.88 32.51 -21.68
N ASN A 538 25.73 33.02 -21.24
CA ASN A 538 24.44 32.55 -21.70
C ASN A 538 24.17 32.90 -23.17
N LEU A 539 24.53 34.13 -23.60
CA LEU A 539 24.43 34.53 -25.01
C LEU A 539 25.28 33.62 -25.91
N THR A 540 26.51 33.31 -25.48
CA THR A 540 27.41 32.43 -26.22
C THR A 540 26.85 31.01 -26.28
N ARG A 541 26.38 30.46 -25.15
CA ARG A 541 25.79 29.11 -25.08
C ARG A 541 24.59 28.96 -26.03
N VAL A 542 23.69 29.95 -26.06
CA VAL A 542 22.51 29.94 -26.95
C VAL A 542 22.91 30.08 -28.41
N ALA A 543 23.87 30.94 -28.73
CA ALA A 543 24.35 31.10 -30.10
C ALA A 543 25.03 29.82 -30.63
N GLU A 544 25.85 29.17 -29.82
CA GLU A 544 26.49 27.90 -30.16
C GLU A 544 25.47 26.78 -30.34
N ALA A 545 24.51 26.64 -29.41
CA ALA A 545 23.45 25.64 -29.50
C ALA A 545 22.62 25.82 -30.78
N ALA A 546 22.20 27.05 -31.07
CA ALA A 546 21.44 27.36 -32.28
C ALA A 546 22.22 27.04 -33.56
N SER A 547 23.54 27.29 -33.56
CA SER A 547 24.41 27.00 -34.69
C SER A 547 24.61 25.50 -34.89
N ARG A 548 25.05 24.76 -33.85
CA ARG A 548 25.35 23.32 -33.94
C ARG A 548 24.10 22.48 -34.21
N ARG A 549 22.99 22.77 -33.51
CA ARG A 549 21.77 21.95 -33.58
C ARG A 549 20.84 22.32 -34.74
N PHE A 550 20.74 23.60 -35.08
CA PHE A 550 19.77 24.12 -36.06
C PHE A 550 20.40 24.82 -37.26
N GLY A 551 21.73 24.91 -37.33
CA GLY A 551 22.45 25.63 -38.39
C GLY A 551 22.22 27.13 -38.37
N ILE A 552 21.73 27.70 -37.26
CA ILE A 552 21.34 29.10 -37.16
C ILE A 552 22.48 29.96 -36.63
N ASN A 553 22.93 30.89 -37.48
CA ASN A 553 23.86 31.94 -37.08
C ASN A 553 23.10 33.06 -36.35
N ALA A 554 23.25 33.11 -35.02
CA ALA A 554 22.65 34.15 -34.19
C ALA A 554 23.17 35.54 -34.56
N LYS A 555 22.26 36.51 -34.65
CA LYS A 555 22.59 37.93 -34.87
C LYS A 555 22.45 38.68 -33.56
N ARG A 556 23.54 39.27 -33.07
CA ARG A 556 23.52 40.17 -31.91
C ARG A 556 22.92 41.52 -32.29
N ASP A 557 21.94 41.95 -31.53
CA ASP A 557 21.42 43.31 -31.54
C ASP A 557 21.79 43.96 -30.20
N GLU A 558 22.59 45.03 -30.27
CA GLU A 558 22.95 45.86 -29.13
C GLU A 558 22.21 47.19 -29.25
N HIS A 559 21.32 47.46 -28.29
CA HIS A 559 20.64 48.74 -28.17
C HIS A 559 21.15 49.43 -26.91
N SER A 560 21.85 50.56 -27.07
CA SER A 560 22.42 51.35 -25.96
C SER A 560 21.39 51.72 -24.88
N ALA A 561 20.11 51.82 -25.24
CA ALA A 561 19.01 52.09 -24.31
C ALA A 561 18.46 50.85 -23.56
N ALA A 562 18.66 49.63 -24.08
CA ALA A 562 17.94 48.44 -23.63
C ALA A 562 18.55 47.75 -22.39
N ARG A 563 19.78 48.10 -22.00
CA ARG A 563 20.54 47.47 -20.89
C ARG A 563 20.64 45.93 -20.96
N VAL A 564 20.29 45.31 -22.10
CA VAL A 564 20.28 43.87 -22.34
C VAL A 564 20.68 43.61 -23.81
N THR A 565 21.46 42.57 -24.03
CA THR A 565 21.83 42.13 -25.39
C THR A 565 20.79 41.13 -25.88
N THR A 566 20.33 41.29 -27.12
CA THR A 566 19.37 40.37 -27.74
C THR A 566 20.00 39.60 -28.88
N LEU A 567 19.83 38.28 -28.90
CA LEU A 567 20.11 37.43 -30.05
C LEU A 567 18.85 37.28 -30.88
N ARG A 568 18.88 37.73 -32.13
CA ARG A 568 17.94 37.29 -33.16
C ARG A 568 18.41 35.95 -33.72
N LEU A 569 17.51 34.99 -33.82
CA LEU A 569 17.78 33.65 -34.34
C LEU A 569 17.08 33.48 -35.71
N PRO A 570 17.64 34.05 -36.80
CA PRO A 570 17.04 33.98 -38.13
C PRO A 570 17.09 32.56 -38.70
N ALA A 571 16.19 32.25 -39.64
CA ALA A 571 16.31 31.00 -40.38
C ALA A 571 17.62 31.00 -41.21
N PRO A 572 18.27 29.84 -41.39
CA PRO A 572 19.51 29.76 -42.18
C PRO A 572 19.28 29.89 -43.68
N PHE A 573 18.01 29.96 -44.10
CA PHE A 573 17.55 30.10 -45.47
C PHE A 573 16.44 31.15 -45.57
N ARG A 574 16.17 31.60 -46.81
CA ARG A 574 15.04 32.48 -47.11
C ARG A 574 13.72 31.75 -46.84
N LEU A 575 12.86 32.36 -46.03
CA LEU A 575 11.51 31.84 -45.77
C LEU A 575 10.63 32.05 -47.01
N THR A 576 10.03 30.96 -47.48
CA THR A 576 9.06 30.90 -48.61
C THR A 576 7.85 30.08 -48.18
N HIS A 577 6.82 29.94 -49.03
CA HIS A 577 5.69 29.06 -48.74
C HIS A 577 6.17 27.65 -48.35
N GLY A 578 5.66 27.12 -47.24
CA GLY A 578 6.05 25.80 -46.70
C GLY A 578 7.41 25.73 -45.97
N LYS A 579 8.22 26.81 -45.95
CA LYS A 579 9.50 26.84 -45.21
C LYS A 579 9.37 27.67 -43.95
N ARG A 580 9.73 27.07 -42.81
CA ARG A 580 9.67 27.69 -41.48
C ARG A 580 11.06 27.77 -40.85
N ASN A 581 11.26 28.72 -39.95
CA ASN A 581 12.47 28.76 -39.12
C ASN A 581 12.60 27.42 -38.35
N PRO A 582 13.77 26.75 -38.38
CA PRO A 582 13.96 25.45 -37.72
C PRO A 582 13.59 25.44 -36.24
N ILE A 583 14.00 26.46 -35.47
CA ILE A 583 13.64 26.58 -34.04
C ILE A 583 12.13 26.81 -33.89
N ALA A 584 11.50 27.60 -34.76
CA ALA A 584 10.04 27.78 -34.71
C ALA A 584 9.29 26.49 -35.02
N ALA A 585 9.76 25.69 -35.98
CA ALA A 585 9.15 24.40 -36.32
C ALA A 585 9.32 23.40 -35.17
N TRP A 586 10.50 23.35 -34.57
CA TRP A 586 10.78 22.53 -33.39
C TRP A 586 9.90 22.91 -32.19
N LEU A 587 9.86 24.19 -31.81
CA LEU A 587 9.00 24.68 -30.72
C LEU A 587 7.51 24.43 -31.00
N ASP A 588 7.08 24.42 -32.26
CA ASP A 588 5.70 24.12 -32.64
C ASP A 588 5.37 22.65 -32.42
N GLY A 589 6.28 21.74 -32.78
CA GLY A 589 6.15 20.31 -32.50
C GLY A 589 6.08 20.00 -30.99
N LEU A 590 6.65 20.88 -30.16
CA LEU A 590 6.56 20.81 -28.70
C LEU A 590 5.32 21.52 -28.12
N GLY A 591 4.50 22.17 -28.95
CA GLY A 591 3.35 22.97 -28.51
C GLY A 591 3.73 24.29 -27.80
N LEU A 592 4.98 24.74 -27.89
CA LEU A 592 5.48 25.96 -27.25
C LEU A 592 5.42 27.18 -28.15
N PHE A 593 5.52 27.02 -29.47
CA PHE A 593 5.59 28.17 -30.37
C PHE A 593 4.35 29.07 -30.27
N GLY A 594 4.56 30.38 -30.17
CA GLY A 594 3.48 31.35 -30.06
C GLY A 594 2.99 31.62 -28.63
N LEU A 595 3.37 30.80 -27.64
CA LEU A 595 2.94 30.95 -26.25
C LEU A 595 3.54 32.18 -25.56
N ARG A 596 2.77 32.77 -24.65
CA ARG A 596 3.21 33.82 -23.72
C ARG A 596 3.82 33.20 -22.46
N SER A 597 4.56 33.99 -21.67
CA SER A 597 5.26 33.52 -20.46
C SER A 597 4.39 32.81 -19.43
N HIS A 598 3.09 33.08 -19.37
CA HIS A 598 2.15 32.40 -18.45
C HIS A 598 1.58 31.09 -18.99
N GLU A 599 1.80 30.80 -20.28
CA GLU A 599 1.32 29.60 -20.96
C GLU A 599 2.44 28.56 -21.15
N LYS A 600 3.71 28.98 -21.06
CA LYS A 600 4.89 28.11 -21.23
C LYS A 600 4.88 26.94 -20.22
N PHE A 601 5.42 25.80 -20.61
CA PHE A 601 5.51 24.59 -19.79
C PHE A 601 6.77 23.79 -20.14
N ILE A 602 7.09 22.77 -19.33
CA ILE A 602 8.18 21.83 -19.63
C ILE A 602 7.61 20.69 -20.51
N PRO A 603 8.16 20.44 -21.70
CA PRO A 603 7.73 19.34 -22.57
C PRO A 603 7.96 17.95 -21.95
N GLU A 604 7.10 17.00 -22.32
CA GLU A 604 7.08 15.64 -21.76
C GLU A 604 8.45 14.92 -21.83
N TRP A 605 9.15 15.04 -22.96
CA TRP A 605 10.43 14.36 -23.17
C TRP A 605 11.52 14.79 -22.19
N VAL A 606 11.42 15.98 -21.59
CA VAL A 606 12.37 16.47 -20.58
C VAL A 606 12.25 15.65 -19.29
N PHE A 607 11.05 15.18 -18.94
CA PHE A 607 10.84 14.34 -17.76
C PHE A 607 11.40 12.93 -17.92
N ALA A 608 11.60 12.48 -19.16
CA ALA A 608 12.23 11.21 -19.50
C ALA A 608 13.78 11.30 -19.57
N LEU A 609 14.39 12.48 -19.43
CA LEU A 609 15.85 12.61 -19.50
C LEU A 609 16.54 11.84 -18.36
N PRO A 610 17.78 11.34 -18.55
CA PRO A 610 18.59 10.84 -17.43
C PRO A 610 18.92 11.96 -16.43
N LEU A 611 19.23 11.59 -15.19
CA LEU A 611 19.39 12.55 -14.08
C LEU A 611 20.38 13.69 -14.37
N ASP A 612 21.50 13.40 -15.05
CA ASP A 612 22.50 14.40 -15.43
C ASP A 612 21.93 15.47 -16.38
N GLN A 613 21.15 15.06 -17.39
CA GLN A 613 20.51 16.00 -18.31
C GLN A 613 19.33 16.76 -17.68
N VAL A 614 18.66 16.18 -16.69
CA VAL A 614 17.69 16.92 -15.87
C VAL A 614 18.39 18.02 -15.07
N GLN A 615 19.53 17.71 -14.44
CA GLN A 615 20.34 18.70 -13.71
C GLN A 615 20.80 19.82 -14.64
N ASP A 616 21.29 19.48 -15.84
CA ASP A 616 21.70 20.47 -16.86
C ASP A 616 20.53 21.34 -17.35
N PHE A 617 19.37 20.73 -17.62
CA PHE A 617 18.15 21.46 -18.00
C PHE A 617 17.75 22.47 -16.92
N ILE A 618 17.68 22.04 -15.67
CA ILE A 618 17.37 22.91 -14.52
C ILE A 618 18.43 24.02 -14.42
N GLY A 619 19.72 23.70 -14.57
CA GLY A 619 20.81 24.65 -14.50
C GLY A 619 20.73 25.76 -15.55
N HIS A 620 20.40 25.39 -16.79
CA HIS A 620 20.14 26.34 -17.88
C HIS A 620 18.86 27.16 -17.63
N LEU A 621 17.80 26.53 -17.15
CA LEU A 621 16.55 27.24 -16.84
C LEU A 621 16.78 28.25 -15.71
N TRP A 622 17.53 27.90 -14.67
CA TRP A 622 17.86 28.80 -13.55
C TRP A 622 18.74 29.99 -13.97
N ALA A 623 19.47 29.87 -15.09
CA ALA A 623 20.25 30.96 -15.65
C ALA A 623 19.38 32.10 -16.25
N THR A 624 18.07 31.87 -16.41
CA THR A 624 17.10 32.83 -17.01
C THR A 624 16.31 33.64 -15.97
N ASP A 625 15.26 33.09 -15.38
CA ASP A 625 14.43 33.71 -14.33
C ASP A 625 14.75 33.23 -12.90
N GLY A 626 15.87 32.50 -12.74
CA GLY A 626 16.34 32.02 -11.45
C GLY A 626 17.11 33.05 -10.63
N SER A 627 17.07 32.90 -9.31
CA SER A 627 17.89 33.59 -8.33
C SER A 627 18.70 32.57 -7.56
N ALA A 628 20.00 32.83 -7.41
CA ALA A 628 20.90 32.10 -6.53
C ALA A 628 21.90 33.11 -5.96
N ARG A 629 21.54 33.73 -4.83
CA ARG A 629 22.37 34.77 -4.20
C ARG A 629 22.36 34.65 -2.69
N TRP A 630 23.45 35.12 -2.08
CA TRP A 630 23.52 35.30 -0.64
C TRP A 630 22.91 36.65 -0.26
N ASP A 631 22.04 36.64 0.75
CA ASP A 631 21.54 37.85 1.38
C ASP A 631 22.36 38.14 2.63
N GLU A 632 23.22 39.16 2.56
CA GLU A 632 24.10 39.53 3.68
C GLU A 632 23.33 40.06 4.88
N GLN A 633 22.23 40.79 4.67
CA GLN A 633 21.45 41.37 5.76
C GLN A 633 20.72 40.28 6.54
N ALA A 634 20.09 39.34 5.81
CA ALA A 634 19.35 38.24 6.43
C ALA A 634 20.23 37.02 6.74
N ARG A 635 21.53 37.07 6.39
CA ARG A 635 22.51 35.97 6.53
C ARG A 635 21.98 34.63 6.05
N GLN A 636 21.32 34.62 4.89
CA GLN A 636 20.70 33.42 4.31
C GLN A 636 20.85 33.38 2.80
N ALA A 637 20.89 32.19 2.23
CA ALA A 637 20.81 32.03 0.78
C ALA A 637 19.36 32.23 0.29
N ARG A 638 19.21 32.96 -0.82
CA ARG A 638 17.95 33.16 -1.53
C ARG A 638 18.01 32.46 -2.89
N ILE A 639 17.56 31.21 -2.90
CA ILE A 639 17.48 30.37 -4.08
C ILE A 639 16.00 30.18 -4.46
N TYR A 640 15.60 30.73 -5.60
CA TYR A 640 14.24 30.57 -6.13
C TYR A 640 14.19 30.79 -7.64
N TYR A 641 13.17 30.24 -8.31
CA TYR A 641 12.86 30.51 -9.71
C TYR A 641 11.50 31.22 -9.82
N ALA A 642 11.41 32.30 -10.59
CA ALA A 642 10.18 33.07 -10.75
C ALA A 642 9.54 32.81 -12.12
N THR A 643 8.24 32.53 -12.16
CA THR A 643 7.50 32.39 -13.41
C THR A 643 6.05 32.83 -13.27
N SER A 644 5.43 33.31 -14.36
CA SER A 644 3.98 33.55 -14.41
C SER A 644 3.17 32.31 -14.82
N SER A 645 3.84 31.19 -15.14
CA SER A 645 3.18 29.94 -15.53
C SER A 645 3.14 28.96 -14.36
N ARG A 646 1.92 28.62 -13.93
CA ARG A 646 1.72 27.59 -12.89
C ARG A 646 2.23 26.23 -13.35
N ARG A 647 1.97 25.87 -14.61
CA ARG A 647 2.38 24.58 -15.20
C ARG A 647 3.90 24.44 -15.28
N LEU A 648 4.62 25.53 -15.56
CA LEU A 648 6.08 25.55 -15.52
C LEU A 648 6.60 25.39 -14.08
N ALA A 649 5.98 26.06 -13.11
CA ALA A 649 6.35 25.95 -11.70
C ALA A 649 6.15 24.52 -11.17
N ASP A 650 5.01 23.89 -11.48
CA ASP A 650 4.70 22.50 -11.09
C ASP A 650 5.72 21.52 -11.71
N GLY A 651 5.97 21.63 -13.02
CA GLY A 651 6.95 20.78 -13.71
C GLY A 651 8.38 20.96 -13.19
N LEU A 652 8.77 22.18 -12.81
CA LEU A 652 10.08 22.44 -12.22
C LEU A 652 10.20 21.80 -10.83
N CYS A 653 9.15 21.86 -10.00
CA CYS A 653 9.12 21.16 -8.71
C CYS A 653 9.28 19.64 -8.91
N GLN A 654 8.63 19.05 -9.91
CA GLN A 654 8.75 17.63 -10.23
C GLN A 654 10.17 17.24 -10.66
N LEU A 655 10.81 18.02 -11.54
CA LEU A 655 12.20 17.76 -11.93
C LEU A 655 13.17 17.92 -10.74
N LEU A 656 12.94 18.88 -9.86
CA LEU A 656 13.75 19.06 -8.65
C LEU A 656 13.66 17.85 -7.69
N LEU A 657 12.50 17.17 -7.60
CA LEU A 657 12.36 15.95 -6.80
C LEU A 657 13.27 14.81 -7.30
N ARG A 658 13.50 14.71 -8.61
CA ARG A 658 14.47 13.76 -9.19
C ARG A 658 15.90 14.07 -8.76
N CYS A 659 16.22 15.34 -8.56
CA CYS A 659 17.51 15.77 -8.00
C CYS A 659 17.58 15.65 -6.46
N GLY A 660 16.55 15.10 -5.80
CA GLY A 660 16.46 15.02 -4.35
C GLY A 660 16.23 16.39 -3.68
N ILE A 661 15.72 17.37 -4.44
CA ILE A 661 15.51 18.75 -3.99
C ILE A 661 14.02 19.00 -3.82
N VAL A 662 13.59 19.26 -2.59
CA VAL A 662 12.21 19.65 -2.30
C VAL A 662 12.06 21.16 -2.40
N ALA A 663 11.20 21.61 -3.31
CA ALA A 663 10.84 23.02 -3.46
C ALA A 663 9.40 23.32 -3.00
N ARG A 664 9.11 24.61 -2.77
CA ARG A 664 7.77 25.11 -2.46
C ARG A 664 7.38 26.24 -3.39
N ILE A 665 6.15 26.22 -3.89
CA ILE A 665 5.59 27.28 -4.72
C ILE A 665 4.95 28.33 -3.81
N LYS A 666 5.40 29.58 -3.92
CA LYS A 666 4.74 30.73 -3.31
C LYS A 666 4.12 31.62 -4.38
N ILE A 667 2.89 32.05 -4.14
CA ILE A 667 2.21 33.01 -4.99
C ILE A 667 2.69 34.42 -4.62
N ALA A 668 3.28 35.11 -5.59
CA ALA A 668 3.69 36.50 -5.50
C ALA A 668 2.65 37.35 -6.22
N GLN A 669 1.77 38.00 -5.44
CA GLN A 669 0.74 38.89 -5.97
C GLN A 669 1.26 40.32 -6.05
N LYS A 670 1.07 40.96 -7.21
CA LYS A 670 1.36 42.38 -7.42
C LYS A 670 0.13 43.02 -8.03
N SER A 671 -0.39 44.07 -7.37
CA SER A 671 -1.58 44.78 -7.84
C SER A 671 -1.45 45.23 -9.29
N GLY A 672 -2.44 44.91 -10.13
CA GLY A 672 -2.45 45.19 -11.57
C GLY A 672 -1.66 44.18 -12.44
N PHE A 673 -1.08 43.14 -11.86
CA PHE A 673 -0.36 42.07 -12.57
C PHE A 673 -0.99 40.71 -12.27
N ARG A 674 -0.74 39.73 -13.16
CA ARG A 674 -1.10 38.32 -12.91
C ARG A 674 -0.29 37.77 -11.73
N ASP A 675 -0.82 36.75 -11.09
CA ASP A 675 -0.11 36.00 -10.06
C ASP A 675 1.24 35.49 -10.61
N GLY A 676 2.31 35.77 -9.89
CA GLY A 676 3.62 35.15 -10.10
C GLY A 676 3.76 33.93 -9.19
N TYR A 677 4.47 32.90 -9.66
CA TYR A 677 4.77 31.69 -8.93
C TYR A 677 6.27 31.62 -8.70
N HIS A 678 6.69 31.63 -7.45
CA HIS A 678 8.08 31.50 -7.06
C HIS A 678 8.33 30.09 -6.52
N VAL A 679 9.14 29.31 -7.22
CA VAL A 679 9.63 27.99 -6.78
C VAL A 679 10.83 28.21 -5.87
N HIS A 680 10.63 28.12 -4.56
CA HIS A 680 11.64 28.36 -3.54
C HIS A 680 12.30 27.07 -3.06
N ILE A 681 13.62 27.10 -2.91
CA ILE A 681 14.40 26.05 -2.25
C ILE A 681 14.77 26.54 -0.85
N TYR A 682 14.21 25.88 0.17
CA TYR A 682 14.37 26.25 1.58
C TYR A 682 15.20 25.23 2.35
N GLY A 683 15.93 25.73 3.35
CA GLY A 683 16.73 24.90 4.25
C GLY A 683 18.14 24.68 3.71
N ALA A 684 19.12 24.77 4.61
CA ALA A 684 20.54 24.71 4.23
C ALA A 684 20.89 23.42 3.50
N ALA A 685 20.34 22.27 3.90
CA ALA A 685 20.58 20.98 3.25
C ALA A 685 20.10 20.97 1.79
N GLN A 686 18.86 21.38 1.53
CA GLN A 686 18.28 21.41 0.18
C GLN A 686 19.02 22.43 -0.72
N GLN A 687 19.37 23.59 -0.15
CA GLN A 687 20.14 24.63 -0.85
C GLN A 687 21.58 24.18 -1.16
N LEU A 688 22.19 23.41 -0.27
CA LEU A 688 23.51 22.83 -0.46
C LEU A 688 23.48 21.76 -1.55
N THR A 689 22.48 20.88 -1.55
CA THR A 689 22.24 19.92 -2.64
C THR A 689 22.12 20.67 -3.97
N PHE A 690 21.26 21.68 -4.05
CA PHE A 690 21.12 22.50 -5.26
C PHE A 690 22.44 23.10 -5.74
N CYS A 691 23.20 23.77 -4.87
CA CYS A 691 24.46 24.41 -5.26
C CYS A 691 25.56 23.41 -5.68
N ARG A 692 25.47 22.14 -5.25
CA ARG A 692 26.44 21.09 -5.59
C ARG A 692 26.05 20.29 -6.83
N THR A 693 24.76 20.02 -7.02
CA THR A 693 24.28 19.09 -8.06
C THR A 693 23.71 19.79 -9.29
N ILE A 694 23.23 21.03 -9.17
CA ILE A 694 22.66 21.77 -10.30
C ILE A 694 23.73 22.69 -10.91
N PRO A 695 24.18 22.42 -12.15
CA PRO A 695 25.18 23.24 -12.83
C PRO A 695 24.53 24.52 -13.39
N VAL A 696 24.19 25.47 -12.51
CA VAL A 696 23.65 26.77 -12.94
C VAL A 696 24.69 27.50 -13.81
N TRP A 697 24.25 28.03 -14.94
CA TRP A 697 25.12 28.70 -15.92
C TRP A 697 25.30 30.20 -15.64
N GLY A 698 26.36 30.76 -16.20
CA GLY A 698 26.68 32.19 -16.12
C GLY A 698 27.09 32.68 -14.73
N ALA A 699 26.93 33.99 -14.51
CA ALA A 699 27.28 34.68 -13.27
C ALA A 699 26.52 34.11 -12.05
N ARG A 700 25.28 33.64 -12.25
CA ARG A 700 24.48 33.01 -11.19
C ARG A 700 25.06 31.67 -10.74
N GLY A 701 25.65 30.91 -11.65
CA GLY A 701 26.41 29.70 -11.33
C GLY A 701 27.60 29.95 -10.43
N VAL A 702 28.33 31.03 -10.71
CA VAL A 702 29.46 31.47 -9.86
C VAL A 702 28.95 31.83 -8.47
N SER A 703 27.86 32.60 -8.37
CA SER A 703 27.24 32.93 -7.09
C SER A 703 26.76 31.69 -6.32
N ALA A 704 26.14 30.72 -7.01
CA ALA A 704 25.71 29.45 -6.39
C ALA A 704 26.87 28.69 -5.74
N ARG A 705 27.99 28.53 -6.46
CA ARG A 705 29.20 27.87 -5.92
C ARG A 705 29.82 28.63 -4.75
N GLN A 706 29.86 29.96 -4.81
CA GLN A 706 30.39 30.79 -3.71
C GLN A 706 29.56 30.71 -2.43
N MET A 707 28.29 30.29 -2.50
CA MET A 707 27.45 30.10 -1.31
C MET A 707 27.74 28.79 -0.56
N VAL A 708 28.36 27.80 -1.19
CA VAL A 708 28.56 26.45 -0.60
C VAL A 708 29.25 26.51 0.77
N PRO A 709 30.42 27.18 0.95
CA PRO A 709 31.08 27.22 2.26
C PRO A 709 30.24 27.94 3.32
N ARG A 710 29.44 28.93 2.91
CA ARG A 710 28.57 29.68 3.82
C ARG A 710 27.39 28.84 4.27
N LEU A 711 26.81 28.03 3.37
CA LEU A 711 25.72 27.11 3.67
C LEU A 711 26.16 25.96 4.60
N GLU A 712 27.37 25.44 4.40
CA GLU A 712 27.97 24.41 5.28
C GLU A 712 28.17 24.92 6.72
N ALA A 713 28.48 26.20 6.89
CA ALA A 713 28.61 26.83 8.20
C ALA A 713 27.25 27.06 8.91
N ILE A 714 26.12 26.93 8.21
CA ILE A 714 24.80 27.07 8.84
C ILE A 714 24.46 25.78 9.57
N LYS A 715 24.36 25.85 10.90
CA LYS A 715 23.74 24.78 11.70
C LYS A 715 22.27 24.67 11.29
N GLY A 716 21.92 23.59 10.59
CA GLY A 716 20.63 23.44 9.92
C GLY A 716 19.42 23.65 10.83
N ASN A 717 18.41 24.37 10.33
CA ASN A 717 17.12 24.48 10.99
C ASN A 717 16.36 23.16 10.79
N THR A 718 16.20 22.38 11.86
CA THR A 718 15.60 21.03 11.84
C THR A 718 14.10 20.99 11.54
N ASN A 719 13.46 22.13 11.23
CA ASN A 719 12.00 22.27 11.14
C ASN A 719 11.40 22.19 9.72
N VAL A 720 12.20 21.96 8.67
CA VAL A 720 11.70 21.99 7.27
C VAL A 720 11.26 20.62 6.75
N ASP A 721 12.01 19.57 7.12
CA ASP A 721 11.74 18.16 6.79
C ASP A 721 11.64 17.38 8.09
N THR A 722 10.41 17.34 8.60
CA THR A 722 10.10 16.77 9.92
C THR A 722 9.03 15.73 9.80
N VAL A 723 9.14 14.70 10.63
CA VAL A 723 8.09 13.71 10.81
C VAL A 723 7.02 14.31 11.74
N PRO A 724 5.71 14.10 11.50
CA PRO A 724 4.65 14.65 12.33
C PRO A 724 4.86 14.30 13.81
N ARG A 725 4.39 15.18 14.70
CA ARG A 725 4.66 15.06 16.15
C ARG A 725 3.99 13.83 16.76
N GLU A 726 2.98 13.31 16.08
CA GLU A 726 2.19 12.14 16.41
C GLU A 726 3.08 10.89 16.57
N VAL A 727 4.23 10.85 15.86
CA VAL A 727 5.26 9.80 16.01
C VAL A 727 5.80 9.67 17.44
N TRP A 728 5.72 10.72 18.25
CA TRP A 728 6.10 10.65 19.67
C TRP A 728 5.19 9.76 20.51
N ALA A 729 3.98 9.44 20.04
CA ALA A 729 3.16 8.40 20.66
C ALA A 729 3.84 7.03 20.52
N SER A 730 4.26 6.66 19.31
CA SER A 730 4.97 5.41 19.04
C SER A 730 6.27 5.32 19.84
N VAL A 731 7.08 6.39 19.87
CA VAL A 731 8.32 6.45 20.67
C VAL A 731 8.05 6.19 22.16
N ARG A 732 6.95 6.71 22.72
CA ARG A 732 6.60 6.49 24.14
C ARG A 732 6.17 5.05 24.41
N THR A 733 5.49 4.42 23.46
CA THR A 733 5.16 3.00 23.53
C THR A 733 6.42 2.15 23.58
N SER A 734 7.38 2.39 22.67
CA SER A 734 8.65 1.66 22.62
C SER A 734 9.51 1.89 23.86
N LEU A 735 9.55 3.11 24.40
CA LEU A 735 10.22 3.41 25.68
C LEU A 735 9.64 2.63 26.86
N THR A 736 8.31 2.51 26.90
CA THR A 736 7.60 1.79 27.97
C THR A 736 7.88 0.29 27.88
N ALA A 737 7.86 -0.27 26.67
CA ALA A 737 8.19 -1.67 26.42
C ALA A 737 9.61 -2.05 26.86
N GLN A 738 10.56 -1.11 26.76
CA GLN A 738 11.96 -1.31 27.18
C GLN A 738 12.24 -0.91 28.63
N GLY A 739 11.23 -0.47 29.39
CA GLY A 739 11.41 0.02 30.77
C GLY A 739 12.31 1.26 30.88
N MET A 740 12.52 2.00 29.79
CA MET A 740 13.44 3.13 29.76
C MET A 740 12.74 4.40 30.25
N SER A 741 13.28 5.02 31.31
CA SER A 741 12.78 6.29 31.80
C SER A 741 13.06 7.44 30.81
N HIS A 742 12.22 8.47 30.80
CA HIS A 742 12.43 9.65 29.95
C HIS A 742 13.77 10.36 30.20
N ARG A 743 14.30 10.25 31.43
CA ARG A 743 15.60 10.83 31.80
C ARG A 743 16.75 10.04 31.20
N ALA A 744 16.71 8.71 31.32
CA ALA A 744 17.65 7.81 30.68
C ALA A 744 17.63 7.95 29.15
N PHE A 745 16.43 8.08 28.56
CA PHE A 745 16.27 8.34 27.13
C PHE A 745 16.94 9.66 26.69
N SER A 746 16.73 10.75 27.43
CA SER A 746 17.32 12.06 27.09
C SER A 746 18.85 12.01 27.18
N GLU A 747 19.37 11.33 28.19
CA GLU A 747 20.81 11.09 28.41
C GLU A 747 21.43 10.26 27.28
N ALA A 748 20.79 9.16 26.89
CA ALA A 748 21.24 8.29 25.79
C ALA A 748 21.20 9.00 24.42
N LEU A 749 20.25 9.92 24.21
CA LEU A 749 20.20 10.79 23.02
C LEU A 749 21.24 11.93 23.03
N GLY A 750 21.98 12.12 24.13
CA GLY A 750 22.91 13.24 24.30
C GLY A 750 22.20 14.59 24.36
N THR A 751 20.97 14.63 24.89
CA THR A 751 20.16 15.85 24.98
C THR A 751 19.84 16.19 26.43
N ALA A 752 19.80 17.49 26.76
CA ALA A 752 19.38 17.94 28.08
C ALA A 752 17.92 17.53 28.35
N PHE A 753 17.65 16.97 29.53
CA PHE A 753 16.29 16.65 29.94
C PHE A 753 15.46 17.93 30.13
N CYS A 754 14.58 18.22 29.18
CA CYS A 754 13.74 19.42 29.17
C CYS A 754 12.25 19.14 29.48
N GLY A 755 11.96 18.07 30.23
CA GLY A 755 10.60 17.67 30.57
C GLY A 755 9.74 17.37 29.33
N SER A 756 8.55 18.00 29.23
CA SER A 756 7.61 17.73 28.13
C SER A 756 7.89 18.48 26.82
N ALA A 757 8.90 19.37 26.79
CA ALA A 757 9.16 20.24 25.65
C ALA A 757 9.57 19.49 24.37
N LEU A 758 10.24 18.34 24.52
CA LEU A 758 10.66 17.49 23.40
C LEU A 758 9.45 17.00 22.57
N TRP A 759 8.41 16.52 23.28
CA TRP A 759 7.23 15.88 22.68
C TRP A 759 6.29 16.86 21.97
N LYS A 760 6.46 18.16 22.20
CA LYS A 760 5.60 19.20 21.61
C LYS A 760 5.99 19.60 20.18
N ARG A 761 7.17 19.17 19.70
CA ARG A 761 7.72 19.57 18.40
C ARG A 761 7.95 18.35 17.51
N SER A 762 7.63 18.46 16.23
CA SER A 762 7.96 17.46 15.21
C SER A 762 9.47 17.17 15.16
N PRO A 763 9.91 15.90 15.25
CA PRO A 763 11.33 15.56 15.12
C PRO A 763 11.81 15.73 13.68
N SER A 764 13.09 16.09 13.52
CA SER A 764 13.78 15.88 12.23
C SER A 764 14.00 14.40 11.99
N ARG A 765 14.15 14.01 10.73
CA ARG A 765 14.48 12.63 10.35
C ARG A 765 15.78 12.14 10.97
N GLU A 766 16.83 12.96 10.97
CA GLU A 766 18.12 12.61 11.60
C GLU A 766 17.97 12.37 13.11
N ARG A 767 17.08 13.12 13.78
CA ARG A 767 16.77 12.87 15.19
C ARG A 767 15.98 11.57 15.33
N LEU A 768 14.96 11.38 14.49
CA LEU A 768 14.13 10.17 14.53
C LEU A 768 14.96 8.92 14.25
N GLY A 769 15.92 8.96 13.32
CA GLY A 769 16.85 7.87 13.07
C GLY A 769 17.71 7.54 14.29
N ARG A 770 18.25 8.56 14.98
CA ARG A 770 18.94 8.33 16.26
C ARG A 770 18.04 7.72 17.33
N VAL A 771 16.78 8.16 17.42
CA VAL A 771 15.78 7.59 18.33
C VAL A 771 15.49 6.13 17.95
N ALA A 772 15.32 5.85 16.65
CA ALA A 772 15.05 4.51 16.13
C ALA A 772 16.22 3.55 16.40
N THR A 773 17.46 3.99 16.17
CA THR A 773 18.65 3.20 16.50
C THR A 773 18.77 2.95 18.00
N LEU A 774 18.51 3.96 18.83
CA LEU A 774 18.57 3.83 20.29
C LEU A 774 17.52 2.87 20.83
N LEU A 775 16.32 2.89 20.26
CA LEU A 775 15.20 2.04 20.67
C LEU A 775 15.12 0.73 19.87
N GLU A 776 16.06 0.46 18.97
CA GLU A 776 16.05 -0.70 18.07
C GLU A 776 14.68 -0.92 17.40
N ASP A 777 14.03 0.19 17.00
CA ASP A 777 12.65 0.20 16.53
C ASP A 777 12.61 0.31 14.99
N PRO A 778 12.28 -0.79 14.28
CA PRO A 778 12.30 -0.82 12.82
C PRO A 778 11.24 0.09 12.19
N ASP A 779 10.10 0.32 12.85
CA ASP A 779 9.04 1.19 12.34
C ASP A 779 9.46 2.67 12.39
N LEU A 780 10.14 3.07 13.46
CA LEU A 780 10.73 4.41 13.56
C LEU A 780 11.87 4.60 12.56
N GLN A 781 12.67 3.56 12.31
CA GLN A 781 13.76 3.59 11.33
C GLN A 781 13.20 3.78 9.91
N LYS A 782 12.15 3.03 9.55
CA LYS A 782 11.42 3.18 8.30
C LYS A 782 10.90 4.60 8.10
N LEU A 783 10.32 5.22 9.13
CA LEU A 783 9.86 6.61 9.06
C LEU A 783 11.02 7.61 8.86
N ALA A 784 12.18 7.35 9.45
CA ALA A 784 13.37 8.17 9.28
C ALA A 784 13.93 8.10 7.85
N ASP A 785 13.97 6.91 7.26
CA ASP A 785 14.56 6.61 5.94
C ASP A 785 13.59 6.76 4.75
N SER A 786 12.30 6.97 5.02
CA SER A 786 11.24 7.09 4.01
C SER A 786 11.50 8.14 2.91
N ASP A 787 11.06 7.82 1.69
CA ASP A 787 11.06 8.69 0.50
C ASP A 787 9.94 9.75 0.51
N LEU A 788 9.18 9.84 1.61
CA LEU A 788 8.06 10.76 1.73
C LEU A 788 8.46 12.05 2.45
N LEU A 789 7.65 13.07 2.31
CA LEU A 789 7.67 14.30 3.08
C LEU A 789 6.25 14.51 3.61
N TRP A 790 6.15 15.05 4.82
CA TRP A 790 4.87 15.31 5.46
C TRP A 790 4.49 16.78 5.31
N ASP A 791 3.73 17.09 4.27
CA ASP A 791 3.33 18.44 3.90
C ASP A 791 1.99 18.84 4.55
N SER A 792 1.89 20.09 5.01
CA SER A 792 0.74 20.55 5.79
C SER A 792 -0.41 21.01 4.90
N VAL A 793 -1.64 20.60 5.23
CA VAL A 793 -2.87 21.15 4.65
C VAL A 793 -3.01 22.62 5.05
N VAL A 794 -3.27 23.48 4.08
CA VAL A 794 -3.47 24.93 4.25
C VAL A 794 -4.94 25.31 4.13
N SER A 795 -5.63 24.80 3.11
CA SER A 795 -7.07 25.03 2.94
C SER A 795 -7.74 23.85 2.25
N ILE A 796 -9.03 23.70 2.53
CA ILE A 796 -9.95 22.79 1.87
C ILE A 796 -11.19 23.61 1.51
N GLU A 797 -11.51 23.70 0.22
CA GLU A 797 -12.55 24.58 -0.31
C GLU A 797 -13.51 23.78 -1.20
N PRO A 798 -14.85 23.89 -1.03
CA PRO A 798 -15.79 23.21 -1.91
C PRO A 798 -15.74 23.82 -3.32
N LEU A 799 -15.73 22.97 -4.35
CA LEU A 799 -15.82 23.34 -5.76
C LEU A 799 -17.18 23.01 -6.39
N GLY A 800 -18.03 22.26 -5.67
CA GLY A 800 -19.33 21.79 -6.16
C GLY A 800 -19.21 20.53 -7.00
N GLN A 801 -20.27 20.22 -7.76
CA GLN A 801 -20.38 18.98 -8.51
C GLN A 801 -19.52 18.98 -9.77
N GLN A 802 -18.70 17.94 -9.94
CA GLN A 802 -17.91 17.70 -11.14
C GLN A 802 -17.94 16.23 -11.52
N GLU A 803 -17.64 15.91 -12.78
CA GLU A 803 -17.35 14.53 -13.17
C GLU A 803 -16.06 14.06 -12.50
N VAL A 804 -16.12 12.88 -11.87
CA VAL A 804 -15.03 12.31 -11.10
C VAL A 804 -14.69 10.91 -11.57
N PHE A 805 -13.43 10.54 -11.34
CA PHE A 805 -12.79 9.34 -11.83
C PHE A 805 -12.10 8.63 -10.69
N ASP A 806 -11.85 7.35 -10.90
CA ASP A 806 -11.07 6.52 -10.01
C ASP A 806 -10.17 5.61 -10.84
N ALA A 807 -9.13 5.05 -10.23
CA ALA A 807 -8.14 4.26 -10.94
C ALA A 807 -7.62 3.10 -10.11
N THR A 808 -7.32 1.99 -10.80
CA THR A 808 -6.96 0.74 -10.16
C THR A 808 -5.46 0.47 -10.24
N VAL A 809 -4.79 0.52 -9.09
CA VAL A 809 -3.41 0.05 -8.90
C VAL A 809 -3.41 -1.15 -7.92
N PRO A 810 -3.21 -2.39 -8.39
CA PRO A 810 -3.07 -3.57 -7.53
C PRO A 810 -1.73 -3.54 -6.76
N GLY A 811 -1.66 -4.28 -5.65
CA GLY A 811 -0.45 -4.45 -4.84
C GLY A 811 -0.31 -3.40 -3.74
N THR A 812 0.01 -2.15 -4.10
CA THR A 812 0.21 -1.05 -3.15
C THR A 812 -1.06 -0.28 -2.82
N HIS A 813 -2.08 -0.41 -3.66
CA HIS A 813 -3.38 0.26 -3.51
C HIS A 813 -3.28 1.79 -3.37
N CYS A 814 -2.28 2.42 -4.00
CA CYS A 814 -2.17 3.87 -4.07
C CYS A 814 -1.37 4.33 -5.30
N PHE A 815 -1.34 5.64 -5.54
CA PHE A 815 -0.54 6.26 -6.58
C PHE A 815 -0.25 7.73 -6.25
N VAL A 816 0.76 8.31 -6.90
CA VAL A 816 1.08 9.74 -6.78
C VAL A 816 0.25 10.56 -7.77
N ALA A 817 -0.58 11.45 -7.24
CA ALA A 817 -1.48 12.32 -7.98
C ALA A 817 -1.29 13.80 -7.59
N ASN A 818 -1.02 14.68 -8.55
CA ASN A 818 -0.62 16.09 -8.32
C ASN A 818 0.51 16.23 -7.27
N GLY A 819 1.41 15.25 -7.21
CA GLY A 819 2.48 15.17 -6.22
C GLY A 819 2.02 14.85 -4.79
N VAL A 820 0.82 14.30 -4.59
CA VAL A 820 0.28 13.84 -3.30
C VAL A 820 -0.02 12.34 -3.38
N VAL A 821 0.21 11.60 -2.30
CA VAL A 821 -0.08 10.17 -2.23
C VAL A 821 -1.57 9.95 -2.00
N ALA A 822 -2.24 9.36 -2.98
CA ALA A 822 -3.69 9.16 -3.02
C ALA A 822 -4.04 7.66 -2.98
N HIS A 823 -5.02 7.27 -2.17
CA HIS A 823 -5.44 5.87 -2.04
C HIS A 823 -6.23 5.40 -3.28
N ASN A 824 -6.13 4.11 -3.59
CA ASN A 824 -7.06 3.39 -4.45
C ASN A 824 -8.36 3.14 -3.65
N SER A 825 -9.07 2.07 -3.93
CA SER A 825 -10.51 2.12 -3.74
C SER A 825 -11.03 0.70 -3.43
N LEU A 826 -11.90 0.60 -2.42
CA LEU A 826 -12.25 -0.60 -1.63
C LEU A 826 -12.77 -1.87 -2.36
N GLU A 827 -13.24 -1.76 -3.60
CA GLU A 827 -13.94 -2.86 -4.30
C GLU A 827 -13.00 -3.99 -4.73
N GLN A 828 -11.69 -3.75 -4.67
CA GLN A 828 -10.72 -4.53 -5.42
C GLN A 828 -10.62 -5.97 -4.91
N ASP A 829 -10.76 -6.22 -3.61
CA ASP A 829 -10.51 -7.54 -3.02
C ASP A 829 -11.61 -8.57 -3.31
N ALA A 830 -12.82 -8.13 -3.65
CA ALA A 830 -13.93 -9.02 -3.98
C ALA A 830 -13.74 -9.69 -5.35
N ASP A 831 -14.07 -10.97 -5.45
CA ASP A 831 -14.10 -11.69 -6.73
C ASP A 831 -15.46 -11.51 -7.41
N ILE A 832 -16.54 -11.50 -6.63
CA ILE A 832 -17.90 -11.28 -7.10
C ILE A 832 -18.56 -10.17 -6.26
N VAL A 833 -19.26 -9.26 -6.93
CA VAL A 833 -20.10 -8.23 -6.30
C VAL A 833 -21.53 -8.39 -6.80
N ILE A 834 -22.45 -8.64 -5.88
CA ILE A 834 -23.88 -8.75 -6.14
C ILE A 834 -24.59 -7.59 -5.45
N LEU A 835 -25.25 -6.73 -6.25
CA LEU A 835 -26.04 -5.61 -5.77
C LEU A 835 -27.52 -5.96 -5.87
N LEU A 836 -28.23 -5.90 -4.75
CA LEU A 836 -29.65 -6.21 -4.67
C LEU A 836 -30.49 -4.94 -4.86
N HIS A 837 -31.39 -4.97 -5.84
CA HIS A 837 -32.33 -3.90 -6.12
C HIS A 837 -33.77 -4.39 -6.17
N ARG A 838 -34.69 -3.58 -5.64
CA ARG A 838 -36.12 -3.82 -5.71
C ARG A 838 -36.84 -2.51 -5.98
N ASP A 839 -37.54 -2.43 -7.10
CA ASP A 839 -38.28 -1.21 -7.49
C ASP A 839 -39.42 -0.91 -6.52
N ASP A 840 -40.11 -1.95 -6.04
CA ASP A 840 -41.29 -1.86 -5.18
C ASP A 840 -41.04 -1.23 -3.80
N VAL A 841 -39.77 -1.19 -3.37
CA VAL A 841 -39.33 -0.50 -2.16
C VAL A 841 -39.35 1.02 -2.35
N TYR A 842 -39.14 1.50 -3.58
CA TYR A 842 -39.10 2.92 -3.91
C TYR A 842 -40.39 3.44 -4.53
N ASP A 843 -41.08 2.61 -5.30
CA ASP A 843 -42.34 2.91 -5.95
C ASP A 843 -43.36 1.81 -5.66
N LYS A 844 -44.34 2.10 -4.81
CA LYS A 844 -45.38 1.15 -4.42
C LYS A 844 -46.34 0.79 -5.56
N GLU A 845 -46.37 1.58 -6.64
CA GLU A 845 -47.17 1.33 -7.83
C GLU A 845 -46.35 0.70 -8.97
N SER A 846 -45.11 0.28 -8.69
CA SER A 846 -44.23 -0.31 -9.69
C SER A 846 -44.90 -1.51 -10.39
N PRO A 847 -44.86 -1.60 -11.73
CA PRO A 847 -45.37 -2.74 -12.47
C PRO A 847 -44.59 -4.03 -12.19
N ARG A 848 -43.40 -3.94 -11.57
CA ARG A 848 -42.52 -5.05 -11.19
C ARG A 848 -42.63 -5.39 -9.70
N ALA A 849 -43.79 -5.13 -9.08
CA ALA A 849 -44.00 -5.38 -7.66
C ALA A 849 -43.74 -6.85 -7.29
N GLY A 850 -42.88 -7.07 -6.29
CA GLY A 850 -42.46 -8.41 -5.88
C GLY A 850 -41.28 -8.99 -6.67
N GLU A 851 -40.78 -8.33 -7.71
CA GLU A 851 -39.53 -8.70 -8.38
C GLU A 851 -38.31 -8.09 -7.66
N ALA A 852 -37.18 -8.78 -7.74
CA ALA A 852 -35.89 -8.32 -7.25
C ALA A 852 -34.79 -8.61 -8.27
N ASP A 853 -33.95 -7.63 -8.52
CA ASP A 853 -32.81 -7.73 -9.41
C ASP A 853 -31.55 -8.02 -8.59
N PHE A 854 -30.89 -9.15 -8.86
CA PHE A 854 -29.53 -9.45 -8.44
C PHE A 854 -28.61 -8.95 -9.54
N ILE A 855 -28.02 -7.77 -9.33
CA ILE A 855 -27.11 -7.14 -10.29
C ILE A 855 -25.70 -7.63 -9.98
N ILE A 856 -25.20 -8.60 -10.76
CA ILE A 856 -23.81 -9.06 -10.67
C ILE A 856 -22.94 -7.97 -11.31
N ALA A 857 -22.49 -7.03 -10.50
CA ALA A 857 -21.81 -5.82 -10.95
C ALA A 857 -20.29 -6.03 -11.13
N LYS A 858 -19.74 -7.08 -10.51
CA LYS A 858 -18.37 -7.56 -10.72
C LYS A 858 -18.36 -9.08 -10.67
N ASN A 859 -17.63 -9.70 -11.60
CA ASN A 859 -17.34 -11.13 -11.60
C ASN A 859 -15.94 -11.33 -12.22
N ARG A 860 -14.96 -11.74 -11.40
CA ARG A 860 -13.58 -11.93 -11.88
C ARG A 860 -13.42 -13.11 -12.84
N ASN A 861 -14.28 -14.12 -12.72
CA ASN A 861 -14.15 -15.41 -13.41
C ASN A 861 -15.21 -15.61 -14.50
N GLY A 862 -16.01 -14.59 -14.82
CA GLY A 862 -17.11 -14.73 -15.76
C GLY A 862 -17.83 -13.41 -16.08
N PRO A 863 -18.90 -13.47 -16.88
CA PRO A 863 -19.62 -12.27 -17.28
C PRO A 863 -20.43 -11.66 -16.12
N THR A 864 -20.71 -10.37 -16.24
CA THR A 864 -21.67 -9.64 -15.40
C THR A 864 -23.05 -9.67 -16.05
N ARG A 865 -24.10 -9.88 -15.24
CA ARG A 865 -25.49 -9.94 -15.69
C ARG A 865 -26.41 -9.47 -14.55
N THR A 866 -27.62 -9.04 -14.88
CA THR A 866 -28.70 -8.91 -13.90
C THR A 866 -29.56 -10.16 -13.94
N VAL A 867 -29.72 -10.84 -12.80
CA VAL A 867 -30.62 -11.99 -12.63
C VAL A 867 -31.87 -11.49 -11.91
N THR A 868 -33.04 -11.66 -12.51
CA THR A 868 -34.31 -11.25 -11.90
C THR A 868 -34.92 -12.44 -11.16
N THR A 869 -35.39 -12.19 -9.94
CA THR A 869 -35.98 -13.19 -9.03
C THR A 869 -37.27 -12.64 -8.41
N ILE A 870 -38.03 -13.50 -7.76
CA ILE A 870 -39.25 -13.11 -7.02
C ILE A 870 -38.93 -13.02 -5.53
N PHE A 871 -39.21 -11.88 -4.92
CA PHE A 871 -39.11 -11.68 -3.49
C PHE A 871 -40.42 -11.99 -2.76
N GLN A 872 -40.42 -13.08 -1.98
CA GLN A 872 -41.54 -13.48 -1.15
C GLN A 872 -41.28 -13.08 0.31
N GLY A 873 -41.30 -11.78 0.59
CA GLY A 873 -40.93 -11.23 1.91
C GLY A 873 -41.73 -11.79 3.09
N HIS A 874 -43.00 -12.18 2.87
CA HIS A 874 -43.84 -12.81 3.90
C HIS A 874 -43.38 -14.22 4.29
N TYR A 875 -42.60 -14.90 3.44
CA TYR A 875 -41.91 -16.16 3.73
C TYR A 875 -40.40 -15.98 3.96
N SER A 876 -39.91 -14.73 3.98
CA SER A 876 -38.48 -14.40 4.10
C SER A 876 -37.57 -15.18 3.13
N ARG A 877 -37.94 -15.20 1.84
CA ARG A 877 -37.13 -15.86 0.79
C ARG A 877 -37.21 -15.16 -0.57
N PHE A 878 -36.20 -15.38 -1.39
CA PHE A 878 -36.24 -15.19 -2.84
C PHE A 878 -36.46 -16.55 -3.53
N VAL A 879 -37.04 -16.53 -4.72
CA VAL A 879 -37.21 -17.72 -5.59
C VAL A 879 -36.94 -17.34 -7.05
N ASP A 880 -36.52 -18.32 -7.85
CA ASP A 880 -36.35 -18.14 -9.30
C ASP A 880 -37.66 -17.69 -9.97
N MET A 881 -37.52 -16.98 -11.09
CA MET A 881 -38.65 -16.74 -11.99
C MET A 881 -39.14 -18.09 -12.54
N GLN A 882 -40.45 -18.27 -12.63
CA GLN A 882 -41.00 -19.42 -13.34
C GLN A 882 -40.76 -19.20 -14.84
N HIS A 883 -39.87 -19.99 -15.43
CA HIS A 883 -39.64 -20.04 -16.88
C HIS A 883 -40.68 -20.91 -17.58
#